data_AF-E4XV29-F1
#
_entry.id   AF-E4XV29-F1
#
_cell.length_a   1.000
_cell.length_b   1.000
_cell.length_c   1.000
_cell.angle_alpha   90.00
_cell.angle_beta   90.00
_cell.angle_gamma   90.00
#
_symmetry.space_group_name_H-M   'P 1'
#
loop_
_entity.id
_entity.type
_entity.pdbx_description
1 polymer ?
#
loop_
_entity_poly.entity_id
_entity_poly.type
_entity_poly.pdbx_seq_one_letter_code
_entity_poly.pdbx_strand_id
1 'polypeptide(L)'
;MLTEFSKLSALTLKKDDRETLREEINKWTGCFIAKLERSSTRTDKCRLVASVERQKFINDRNAQDWKFFTFDKNKGVIFDHNNIPRESFKTTSFQKRILREDPSLEKIISRSEIREEAGKWHLTDELKMKIISEGGEAVIISENIGMVEYAVRIHAFDPFLFTKKLPFNDLKWKTHLLSDFQAATDSTQKDNAVVPVHENVVRNYANIELFHKEDLNEEDCLGWMTVVEKCESHLQATLKYEDLTLDMRKNLARGLMSGLNYLEHIGILHLDRKLSNFLLIADTIKVCDYGLVQDISGRKSYSQMGYSRKGSKYRYQGALTAGTPGFARQIQLIGNGSSDDNFYYFLFCDWMTSWSLLYKPIDERERKKIDKVIKNCNVQDLNDTSQVIDNITTIISLPHSSTAFCLDDPNLTKSNQMSSLKQKMTKFVNADLQNLTKNILDQKWSNLSVPISITTLIRFAMKNDLAFYGENQFYTFEAILTTLTMIVYPRSFAGLNLNPNKEESDFQANTIETLLERVCGKTYLRESGWEIIRKQGFPKPSKSLCKFEKSYLTKTSCFLVLYPSLVPVCSPTNLLMAFSRRKRLYSIKWCLTASRNQNHRKAITLFKILSLNMAGLCFEFRKQENIMQTNKSCLIMRLDQASSNFTETTASSCIWLMKSSEIG
;
A
#
# COMPACT_ATOMS: atom_id res chain seq x y z
N MET A 1 13.41 -44.61 -1.46
CA MET A 1 13.71 -43.30 -0.84
C MET A 1 14.87 -42.52 -1.49
N LEU A 2 16.14 -42.96 -1.51
CA LEU A 2 17.28 -42.09 -1.92
C LEU A 2 17.35 -41.68 -3.42
N THR A 3 16.92 -42.53 -4.36
CA THR A 3 17.03 -42.29 -5.82
C THR A 3 15.82 -41.57 -6.44
N GLU A 4 14.70 -41.51 -5.73
CA GLU A 4 13.45 -41.03 -6.31
C GLU A 4 13.35 -39.50 -6.25
N PHE A 5 13.86 -38.87 -5.19
CA PHE A 5 13.79 -37.41 -5.05
C PHE A 5 14.73 -36.63 -5.99
N SER A 6 15.81 -37.24 -6.49
CA SER A 6 16.62 -36.65 -7.57
C SER A 6 15.81 -36.47 -8.87
N LYS A 7 14.67 -37.15 -9.00
CA LYS A 7 13.76 -37.00 -10.15
C LYS A 7 12.81 -35.80 -10.03
N LEU A 8 12.74 -35.10 -8.88
CA LEU A 8 11.86 -33.93 -8.68
C LEU A 8 12.10 -32.81 -9.71
N SER A 9 13.34 -32.67 -10.18
CA SER A 9 13.71 -31.65 -11.16
C SER A 9 13.40 -32.03 -12.61
N ALA A 10 12.99 -33.28 -12.87
CA ALA A 10 12.72 -33.76 -14.21
C ALA A 10 11.41 -33.17 -14.75
N LEU A 11 11.48 -32.59 -15.96
CA LEU A 11 10.29 -32.08 -16.67
C LEU A 11 9.40 -33.21 -17.18
N THR A 12 9.96 -34.40 -17.42
CA THR A 12 9.21 -35.57 -17.87
C THR A 12 9.66 -36.80 -17.11
N LEU A 13 8.69 -37.59 -16.66
CA LEU A 13 8.90 -38.85 -15.96
C LEU A 13 7.90 -39.88 -16.48
N LYS A 14 8.28 -41.15 -16.46
CA LYS A 14 7.35 -42.24 -16.75
C LYS A 14 6.25 -42.27 -15.69
N LYS A 15 5.08 -42.82 -16.03
CA LYS A 15 3.93 -42.86 -15.13
C LYS A 15 4.28 -43.52 -13.79
N ASP A 16 4.95 -44.66 -13.81
CA ASP A 16 5.30 -45.41 -12.60
C ASP A 16 6.29 -44.66 -11.70
N ASP A 17 7.26 -43.96 -12.30
CA ASP A 17 8.19 -43.08 -11.58
C ASP A 17 7.45 -41.91 -10.92
N ARG A 18 6.45 -41.32 -11.59
CA ARG A 18 5.63 -40.23 -11.04
C ARG A 18 4.80 -40.69 -9.85
N GLU A 19 4.16 -41.86 -9.94
CA GLU A 19 3.37 -42.40 -8.83
C GLU A 19 4.27 -42.72 -7.62
N THR A 20 5.41 -43.37 -7.85
CA THR A 20 6.40 -43.66 -6.79
C THR A 20 6.87 -42.39 -6.10
N LEU A 21 7.24 -41.36 -6.88
CA LEU A 21 7.67 -40.08 -6.33
C LEU A 21 6.54 -39.38 -5.55
N ARG A 22 5.30 -39.46 -6.04
CA ARG A 22 4.13 -38.89 -5.36
C ARG A 22 3.85 -39.58 -4.02
N GLU A 23 3.99 -40.89 -3.95
CA GLU A 23 3.88 -41.65 -2.69
C GLU A 23 4.93 -41.21 -1.67
N GLU A 24 6.18 -41.04 -2.09
CA GLU A 24 7.27 -40.60 -1.23
C GLU A 24 7.04 -39.16 -0.72
N ILE A 25 6.58 -38.24 -1.56
CA ILE A 25 6.19 -36.88 -1.13
C ILE A 25 5.01 -36.91 -0.18
N ASN A 26 4.00 -37.75 -0.42
CA ASN A 26 2.83 -37.88 0.45
C ASN A 26 3.24 -38.39 1.84
N LYS A 27 4.16 -39.37 1.90
CA LYS A 27 4.73 -39.87 3.16
C LYS A 27 5.50 -38.78 3.90
N TRP A 28 6.39 -38.06 3.20
CA TRP A 28 7.11 -36.92 3.77
C TRP A 28 6.15 -35.84 4.29
N THR A 29 5.13 -35.48 3.51
CA THR A 29 4.11 -34.50 3.86
C THR A 29 3.43 -34.84 5.18
N GLY A 30 3.01 -36.10 5.35
CA GLY A 30 2.36 -36.56 6.58
C GLY A 30 3.25 -36.38 7.80
N CYS A 31 4.55 -36.71 7.69
CA CYS A 31 5.51 -36.51 8.78
C CYS A 31 5.82 -35.02 9.02
N PHE A 32 5.90 -34.21 7.96
CA PHE A 32 6.29 -32.81 8.05
C PHE A 32 5.18 -31.94 8.63
N ILE A 33 3.93 -32.12 8.20
CA ILE A 33 2.78 -31.35 8.71
C ILE A 33 2.63 -31.54 10.23
N ALA A 34 2.90 -32.73 10.75
CA ALA A 34 2.82 -33.01 12.19
C ALA A 34 3.80 -32.15 13.03
N LYS A 35 4.84 -31.57 12.41
CA LYS A 35 5.79 -30.66 13.06
C LYS A 35 5.35 -29.18 13.03
N LEU A 36 4.28 -28.85 12.31
CA LEU A 36 3.81 -27.48 12.13
C LEU A 36 2.73 -27.15 13.15
N GLU A 37 2.97 -26.11 13.95
CA GLU A 37 1.98 -25.53 14.85
C GLU A 37 1.93 -24.01 14.69
N ARG A 38 0.73 -23.44 14.75
CA ARG A 38 0.48 -22.00 14.70
C ARG A 38 -0.61 -21.61 15.69
N SER A 39 -0.55 -20.38 16.21
CA SER A 39 -1.69 -19.73 16.85
C SER A 39 -2.46 -18.85 15.86
N SER A 40 -3.73 -18.56 16.14
CA SER A 40 -4.50 -17.58 15.38
C SER A 40 -5.34 -16.71 16.31
N THR A 41 -5.41 -15.42 16.01
CA THR A 41 -6.29 -14.45 16.70
C THR A 41 -7.62 -14.24 15.97
N ARG A 42 -7.79 -14.86 14.81
CA ARG A 42 -9.00 -14.77 13.99
C ARG A 42 -10.11 -15.65 14.56
N THR A 43 -11.36 -15.32 14.20
CA THR A 43 -12.57 -16.03 14.65
C THR A 43 -13.17 -16.87 13.53
N ASP A 44 -14.17 -17.71 13.82
CA ASP A 44 -14.90 -18.46 12.78
C ASP A 44 -15.57 -17.56 11.75
N LYS A 45 -16.05 -16.38 12.19
CA LYS A 45 -16.47 -15.31 11.26
C LYS A 45 -15.34 -14.93 10.29
N CYS A 46 -14.12 -14.70 10.77
CA CYS A 46 -12.97 -14.36 9.93
C CYS A 46 -12.64 -15.49 8.95
N ARG A 47 -12.73 -16.73 9.42
CA ARG A 47 -12.54 -17.96 8.62
C ARG A 47 -13.53 -18.02 7.47
N LEU A 48 -14.80 -17.70 7.73
CA LEU A 48 -15.86 -17.65 6.74
C LEU A 48 -15.61 -16.54 5.70
N VAL A 49 -15.22 -15.32 6.13
CA VAL A 49 -14.81 -14.25 5.18
C VAL A 49 -13.66 -14.72 4.29
N ALA A 50 -12.62 -15.33 4.87
CA ALA A 50 -11.47 -15.84 4.13
C ALA A 50 -11.84 -16.95 3.14
N SER A 51 -12.82 -17.80 3.47
CA SER A 51 -13.36 -18.81 2.56
C SER A 51 -14.11 -18.18 1.38
N VAL A 52 -14.89 -17.12 1.60
CA VAL A 52 -15.55 -16.37 0.52
C VAL A 52 -14.53 -15.68 -0.40
N GLU A 53 -13.44 -15.14 0.14
CA GLU A 53 -12.34 -14.55 -0.67
C GLU A 53 -11.68 -15.55 -1.65
N ARG A 54 -11.70 -16.84 -1.31
CA ARG A 54 -11.14 -17.92 -2.16
C ARG A 54 -12.13 -18.43 -3.21
N GLN A 55 -13.38 -17.96 -3.19
CA GLN A 55 -14.39 -18.40 -4.15
C GLN A 55 -14.13 -17.87 -5.56
N LYS A 56 -14.50 -18.70 -6.53
CA LYS A 56 -14.60 -18.28 -7.93
C LYS A 56 -16.03 -17.84 -8.19
N PHE A 57 -16.18 -16.56 -8.54
CA PHE A 57 -17.42 -15.96 -9.00
C PHE A 57 -17.58 -16.16 -10.51
N ILE A 58 -18.81 -16.06 -10.99
CA ILE A 58 -19.18 -16.07 -12.40
C ILE A 58 -18.56 -14.84 -13.07
N ASN A 59 -18.68 -13.67 -12.43
CA ASN A 59 -18.01 -12.45 -12.88
C ASN A 59 -16.86 -12.11 -11.95
N ASP A 60 -15.62 -12.26 -12.45
CA ASP A 60 -14.41 -12.00 -11.65
C ASP A 60 -14.34 -10.56 -11.08
N ARG A 61 -15.00 -9.59 -11.72
CA ARG A 61 -15.08 -8.20 -11.21
C ARG A 61 -15.81 -8.11 -9.87
N ASN A 62 -16.73 -9.03 -9.59
CA ASN A 62 -17.44 -9.06 -8.32
C ASN A 62 -16.48 -9.20 -7.12
N ALA A 63 -15.29 -9.77 -7.30
CA ALA A 63 -14.25 -9.86 -6.27
C ALA A 63 -13.76 -8.49 -5.76
N GLN A 64 -13.79 -7.45 -6.61
CA GLN A 64 -13.49 -6.07 -6.23
C GLN A 64 -14.67 -5.44 -5.46
N ASP A 65 -15.88 -5.66 -5.96
CA ASP A 65 -17.06 -4.88 -5.58
C ASP A 65 -17.73 -5.37 -4.31
N TRP A 66 -17.69 -6.67 -4.03
CA TRP A 66 -18.40 -7.21 -2.87
C TRP A 66 -17.88 -6.61 -1.55
N LYS A 67 -18.85 -6.30 -0.68
CA LYS A 67 -18.65 -5.75 0.67
C LYS A 67 -19.35 -6.56 1.73
N PHE A 68 -20.44 -7.23 1.40
CA PHE A 68 -21.16 -8.09 2.33
C PHE A 68 -21.45 -9.44 1.68
N PHE A 69 -21.74 -10.44 2.51
CA PHE A 69 -22.27 -11.71 2.07
C PHE A 69 -23.21 -12.29 3.12
N THR A 70 -24.05 -13.22 2.69
CA THR A 70 -24.88 -14.06 3.57
C THR A 70 -24.97 -15.46 2.99
N PHE A 71 -25.44 -16.40 3.80
CA PHE A 71 -25.76 -17.75 3.36
C PHE A 71 -27.26 -18.00 3.55
N ASP A 72 -27.87 -18.69 2.57
CA ASP A 72 -29.23 -19.22 2.63
C ASP A 72 -29.19 -20.68 2.21
N LYS A 73 -29.34 -21.58 3.19
CA LYS A 73 -29.30 -23.04 3.05
C LYS A 73 -28.03 -23.57 2.37
N ASN A 74 -28.05 -23.62 1.04
CA ASN A 74 -27.01 -24.23 0.19
C ASN A 74 -26.33 -23.22 -0.75
N LYS A 75 -26.67 -21.93 -0.65
CA LYS A 75 -26.12 -20.87 -1.50
C LYS A 75 -25.56 -19.75 -0.63
N GLY A 76 -24.41 -19.21 -1.05
CA GLY A 76 -23.93 -17.92 -0.58
C GLY A 76 -24.37 -16.82 -1.54
N VAL A 77 -24.61 -15.61 -1.03
CA VAL A 77 -24.94 -14.42 -1.84
C VAL A 77 -24.00 -13.30 -1.45
N ILE A 78 -23.37 -12.64 -2.42
CA ILE A 78 -22.55 -11.45 -2.22
C ILE A 78 -23.31 -10.17 -2.58
N PHE A 79 -23.01 -9.09 -1.86
CA PHE A 79 -23.63 -7.77 -2.02
C PHE A 79 -22.56 -6.70 -2.15
N ASP A 80 -22.87 -5.62 -2.87
CA ASP A 80 -22.00 -4.45 -2.98
C ASP A 80 -22.13 -3.48 -1.78
N HIS A 81 -21.53 -2.30 -1.89
CA HIS A 81 -21.57 -1.26 -0.85
C HIS A 81 -22.95 -0.66 -0.59
N ASN A 82 -23.90 -0.81 -1.52
CA ASN A 82 -25.28 -0.36 -1.40
C ASN A 82 -26.21 -1.49 -0.93
N ASN A 83 -25.65 -2.61 -0.46
CA ASN A 83 -26.38 -3.83 -0.13
C ASN A 83 -27.20 -4.40 -1.30
N ILE A 84 -26.82 -4.10 -2.55
CA ILE A 84 -27.47 -4.67 -3.72
C ILE A 84 -26.85 -6.05 -4.00
N PRO A 85 -27.66 -7.13 -4.11
CA PRO A 85 -27.16 -8.45 -4.46
C PRO A 85 -26.44 -8.42 -5.81
N ARG A 86 -25.25 -9.02 -5.88
CA ARG A 86 -24.43 -9.07 -7.11
C ARG A 86 -24.41 -10.46 -7.73
N GLU A 87 -24.25 -11.48 -6.90
CA GLU A 87 -24.12 -12.86 -7.37
C GLU A 87 -24.44 -13.86 -6.26
N SER A 88 -24.93 -15.03 -6.64
CA SER A 88 -25.03 -16.21 -5.77
C SER A 88 -24.01 -17.27 -6.16
N PHE A 89 -23.38 -17.92 -5.19
CA PHE A 89 -22.43 -19.00 -5.39
C PHE A 89 -22.82 -20.24 -4.58
N LYS A 90 -22.31 -21.41 -4.98
CA LYS A 90 -22.53 -22.68 -4.28
C LYS A 90 -21.75 -22.67 -2.96
N THR A 91 -22.41 -22.96 -1.84
CA THR A 91 -21.74 -23.11 -0.56
C THR A 91 -20.89 -24.39 -0.54
N THR A 92 -19.61 -24.28 -0.19
CA THR A 92 -18.69 -25.42 -0.10
C THR A 92 -19.00 -26.28 1.13
N SER A 93 -18.59 -27.55 1.13
CA SER A 93 -18.72 -28.43 2.31
C SER A 93 -18.08 -27.81 3.56
N PHE A 94 -16.96 -27.12 3.38
CA PHE A 94 -16.25 -26.43 4.46
C PHE A 94 -17.05 -25.26 5.04
N GLN A 95 -17.66 -24.42 4.21
CA GLN A 95 -18.52 -23.33 4.66
C GLN A 95 -19.75 -23.86 5.40
N LYS A 96 -20.37 -24.93 4.90
CA LYS A 96 -21.49 -25.60 5.59
C LYS A 96 -21.08 -26.11 6.96
N ARG A 97 -19.87 -26.65 7.10
CA ARG A 97 -19.33 -27.06 8.41
C ARG A 97 -19.24 -25.87 9.36
N ILE A 98 -18.62 -24.76 8.94
CA ILE A 98 -18.50 -23.54 9.78
C ILE A 98 -19.88 -23.05 10.23
N LEU A 99 -20.87 -23.01 9.32
CA LEU A 99 -22.23 -22.57 9.65
C LEU A 99 -22.97 -23.54 10.58
N ARG A 100 -22.73 -24.86 10.47
CA ARG A 100 -23.28 -25.84 11.42
C ARG A 100 -22.68 -25.70 12.82
N GLU A 101 -21.39 -25.40 12.91
CA GLU A 101 -20.68 -25.21 14.17
C GLU A 101 -21.07 -23.88 14.85
N ASP A 102 -21.35 -22.83 14.08
CA ASP A 102 -21.85 -21.54 14.56
C ASP A 102 -23.00 -21.00 13.69
N PRO A 103 -24.26 -21.40 13.96
CA PRO A 103 -25.43 -20.92 13.23
C PRO A 103 -25.66 -19.41 13.32
N SER A 104 -25.05 -18.72 14.29
CA SER A 104 -25.17 -17.26 14.42
C SER A 104 -24.49 -16.48 13.28
N LEU A 105 -23.72 -17.19 12.45
CA LEU A 105 -23.07 -16.69 11.23
C LEU A 105 -24.00 -16.69 10.01
N GLU A 106 -25.20 -17.26 10.08
CA GLU A 106 -26.24 -17.18 9.02
C GLU A 106 -26.93 -15.81 8.99
N LYS A 107 -26.12 -14.75 8.98
CA LYS A 107 -26.56 -13.37 8.85
C LYS A 107 -25.70 -12.66 7.82
N ILE A 108 -26.09 -11.44 7.47
CA ILE A 108 -25.26 -10.58 6.64
C ILE A 108 -23.97 -10.24 7.40
N ILE A 109 -22.83 -10.62 6.83
CA ILE A 109 -21.49 -10.35 7.35
C ILE A 109 -20.77 -9.40 6.40
N SER A 110 -20.14 -8.37 6.94
CA SER A 110 -19.27 -7.49 6.18
C SER A 110 -17.89 -8.10 5.98
N ARG A 111 -17.34 -7.93 4.77
CA ARG A 111 -15.95 -8.22 4.41
C ARG A 111 -14.96 -7.52 5.36
N SER A 112 -15.32 -6.35 5.89
CA SER A 112 -14.48 -5.58 6.81
C SER A 112 -14.46 -6.13 8.25
N GLU A 113 -15.27 -7.15 8.57
CA GLU A 113 -15.29 -7.77 9.90
C GLU A 113 -14.17 -8.80 10.10
N ILE A 114 -13.43 -9.16 9.05
CA ILE A 114 -12.22 -9.97 9.20
C ILE A 114 -11.21 -9.20 10.06
N ARG A 115 -10.62 -9.90 11.03
CA ARG A 115 -9.66 -9.33 11.98
C ARG A 115 -8.23 -9.49 11.45
N GLU A 116 -7.35 -8.60 11.91
CA GLU A 116 -5.92 -8.78 11.74
C GLU A 116 -5.48 -10.10 12.39
N GLU A 117 -4.56 -10.77 11.71
CA GLU A 117 -3.93 -11.99 12.22
C GLU A 117 -2.65 -11.60 12.96
N ALA A 118 -2.60 -11.87 14.26
CA ALA A 118 -1.42 -11.72 15.10
C ALA A 118 -0.90 -13.07 15.61
N GLY A 119 -1.43 -14.16 15.08
CA GLY A 119 -0.92 -15.51 15.24
C GLY A 119 0.55 -15.65 14.87
N LYS A 120 1.23 -16.57 15.55
CA LYS A 120 2.66 -16.86 15.33
C LYS A 120 2.87 -18.34 15.06
N TRP A 121 3.94 -18.65 14.34
CA TRP A 121 4.41 -20.02 14.17
C TRP A 121 5.10 -20.50 15.45
N HIS A 122 4.72 -21.68 15.93
CA HIS A 122 5.31 -22.35 17.10
C HIS A 122 6.13 -23.54 16.62
N LEU A 123 7.22 -23.24 15.90
CA LEU A 123 8.07 -24.27 15.31
C LEU A 123 9.03 -24.84 16.35
N THR A 124 9.39 -26.13 16.17
CA THR A 124 10.47 -26.77 16.94
C THR A 124 11.81 -26.08 16.68
N ASP A 125 12.78 -26.23 17.58
CA ASP A 125 14.09 -25.62 17.40
C ASP A 125 14.81 -26.13 16.14
N GLU A 126 14.58 -27.41 15.77
CA GLU A 126 15.01 -27.99 14.50
C GLU A 126 14.52 -27.17 13.29
N LEU A 127 13.23 -26.85 13.25
CA LEU A 127 12.64 -26.11 12.14
C LEU A 127 12.99 -24.62 12.18
N LYS A 128 13.13 -24.03 13.39
CA LYS A 128 13.54 -22.63 13.55
C LYS A 128 14.92 -22.36 12.95
N MET A 129 15.88 -23.27 13.13
CA MET A 129 17.22 -23.15 12.55
C MET A 129 17.23 -23.22 11.02
N LYS A 130 16.16 -23.77 10.43
CA LYS A 130 16.00 -23.94 8.97
C LYS A 130 15.16 -22.84 8.33
N ILE A 131 14.63 -21.87 9.07
CA ILE A 131 13.81 -20.79 8.50
C ILE A 131 14.67 -19.93 7.58
N ILE A 132 14.22 -19.80 6.32
CA ILE A 132 14.76 -18.84 5.34
C ILE A 132 14.04 -17.51 5.49
N SER A 133 12.71 -17.54 5.64
CA SER A 133 11.88 -16.34 5.78
C SER A 133 10.57 -16.69 6.49
N GLU A 134 10.08 -15.77 7.32
CA GLU A 134 8.79 -15.90 8.01
C GLU A 134 7.92 -14.66 7.79
N GLY A 135 6.65 -14.90 7.50
CA GLY A 135 5.59 -13.88 7.44
C GLY A 135 4.30 -14.40 8.08
N GLY A 136 3.32 -13.50 8.25
CA GLY A 136 2.09 -13.82 9.01
C GLY A 136 1.24 -14.96 8.43
N GLU A 137 1.23 -15.13 7.10
CA GLU A 137 0.47 -16.21 6.43
C GLU A 137 1.37 -17.34 5.90
N ALA A 138 2.69 -17.14 5.83
CA ALA A 138 3.60 -18.11 5.22
C ALA A 138 4.95 -18.18 5.92
N VAL A 139 5.53 -19.37 5.96
CA VAL A 139 6.91 -19.61 6.39
C VAL A 139 7.65 -20.37 5.29
N ILE A 140 8.91 -20.04 5.07
CA ILE A 140 9.79 -20.69 4.10
C ILE A 140 10.93 -21.34 4.90
N ILE A 141 11.09 -22.65 4.72
CA ILE A 141 12.04 -23.48 5.46
C ILE A 141 12.97 -24.16 4.45
N SER A 142 14.26 -24.20 4.76
CA SER A 142 15.25 -25.02 4.05
C SER A 142 15.11 -26.46 4.50
N GLU A 143 14.72 -27.37 3.61
CA GLU A 143 14.47 -28.77 3.98
C GLU A 143 15.16 -29.72 2.99
N ASN A 144 15.78 -30.75 3.55
CA ASN A 144 16.36 -31.84 2.77
C ASN A 144 15.25 -32.83 2.39
N ILE A 145 14.99 -32.96 1.10
CA ILE A 145 14.08 -33.96 0.57
C ILE A 145 14.93 -34.95 -0.24
N GLY A 146 15.24 -36.09 0.36
CA GLY A 146 16.30 -36.98 -0.12
C GLY A 146 17.68 -36.38 0.17
N MET A 147 18.54 -36.31 -0.86
CA MET A 147 19.90 -35.74 -0.75
C MET A 147 19.99 -34.29 -1.25
N VAL A 148 18.87 -33.72 -1.68
CA VAL A 148 18.83 -32.36 -2.24
C VAL A 148 18.13 -31.44 -1.24
N GLU A 149 18.71 -30.27 -1.05
CA GLU A 149 18.14 -29.23 -0.22
C GLU A 149 17.23 -28.33 -1.05
N TYR A 150 16.00 -28.14 -0.57
CA TYR A 150 14.98 -27.32 -1.22
C TYR A 150 14.49 -26.21 -0.31
N ALA A 151 13.90 -25.18 -0.90
CA ALA A 151 13.08 -24.24 -0.16
C ALA A 151 11.63 -24.76 -0.14
N VAL A 152 11.09 -25.01 1.05
CA VAL A 152 9.69 -25.41 1.24
C VAL A 152 8.90 -24.21 1.75
N ARG A 153 7.99 -23.70 0.91
CA ARG A 153 7.06 -22.63 1.29
C ARG A 153 5.77 -23.22 1.81
N ILE A 154 5.49 -23.01 3.09
CA ILE A 154 4.20 -23.33 3.72
C ILE A 154 3.33 -22.07 3.73
N HIS A 155 2.11 -22.15 3.22
CA HIS A 155 1.19 -21.02 3.16
C HIS A 155 -0.18 -21.39 3.72
N ALA A 156 -0.60 -20.71 4.79
CA ALA A 156 -1.88 -20.93 5.45
C ALA A 156 -2.91 -19.88 5.01
N PHE A 157 -3.84 -20.27 4.12
CA PHE A 157 -4.91 -19.38 3.65
C PHE A 157 -6.08 -19.32 4.64
N ASP A 158 -6.38 -20.46 5.25
CA ASP A 158 -7.31 -20.56 6.37
C ASP A 158 -6.62 -20.13 7.67
N PRO A 159 -7.24 -19.26 8.48
CA PRO A 159 -6.64 -18.84 9.74
C PRO A 159 -6.43 -20.00 10.72
N PHE A 160 -7.21 -21.09 10.64
CA PHE A 160 -7.11 -22.18 11.59
C PHE A 160 -6.22 -23.33 11.12
N LEU A 161 -5.67 -23.26 9.90
CA LEU A 161 -4.71 -24.25 9.43
C LEU A 161 -3.46 -24.29 10.35
N PHE A 162 -3.08 -25.51 10.75
CA PHE A 162 -2.03 -25.82 11.74
C PHE A 162 -2.29 -25.28 13.16
N THR A 163 -3.54 -24.93 13.49
CA THR A 163 -3.93 -24.60 14.87
C THR A 163 -4.63 -25.79 15.53
N LYS A 164 -4.74 -25.75 16.87
CA LYS A 164 -5.49 -26.76 17.64
C LYS A 164 -6.97 -26.88 17.24
N LYS A 165 -7.54 -25.86 16.56
CA LYS A 165 -8.92 -25.87 16.06
C LYS A 165 -9.10 -26.63 14.74
N LEU A 166 -8.02 -26.90 14.01
CA LEU A 166 -8.03 -27.73 12.81
C LEU A 166 -6.91 -28.77 12.92
N PRO A 167 -7.16 -29.87 13.65
CA PRO A 167 -6.14 -30.87 13.90
C PRO A 167 -5.70 -31.56 12.61
N PHE A 168 -4.47 -32.09 12.61
CA PHE A 168 -3.90 -32.79 11.46
C PHE A 168 -4.81 -33.90 10.89
N ASN A 169 -5.48 -34.66 11.76
CA ASN A 169 -6.40 -35.74 11.36
C ASN A 169 -7.65 -35.26 10.62
N ASP A 170 -7.89 -33.94 10.58
CA ASP A 170 -8.97 -33.32 9.81
C ASP A 170 -8.51 -32.84 8.43
N LEU A 171 -7.23 -33.01 8.09
CA LEU A 171 -6.67 -32.62 6.81
C LEU A 171 -6.55 -33.81 5.86
N LYS A 172 -6.78 -33.52 4.59
CA LYS A 172 -6.32 -34.35 3.47
C LYS A 172 -5.54 -33.47 2.51
N TRP A 173 -4.75 -34.07 1.63
CA TRP A 173 -3.93 -33.32 0.70
C TRP A 173 -3.89 -33.94 -0.69
N LYS A 174 -3.49 -33.12 -1.66
CA LYS A 174 -3.28 -33.51 -3.05
C LYS A 174 -1.95 -32.99 -3.54
N THR A 175 -1.14 -33.89 -4.07
CA THR A 175 0.22 -33.60 -4.53
C THR A 175 0.28 -33.52 -6.05
N HIS A 176 0.74 -32.39 -6.55
CA HIS A 176 1.02 -32.14 -7.97
C HIS A 176 2.53 -32.06 -8.17
N LEU A 177 3.04 -32.72 -9.20
CA LEU A 177 4.46 -32.73 -9.57
C LEU A 177 4.67 -31.89 -10.82
N LEU A 178 5.84 -31.26 -10.96
CA LEU A 178 6.21 -30.54 -12.18
C LEU A 178 6.08 -31.42 -13.43
N SER A 179 6.48 -32.69 -13.33
CA SER A 179 6.38 -33.70 -14.39
C SER A 179 4.94 -34.06 -14.80
N ASP A 180 3.92 -33.56 -14.11
CA ASP A 180 2.51 -33.69 -14.50
C ASP A 180 2.12 -32.68 -15.59
N PHE A 181 2.98 -31.69 -15.86
CA PHE A 181 2.67 -30.54 -16.71
C PHE A 181 3.74 -30.32 -17.79
N GLN A 182 3.32 -29.73 -18.91
CA GLN A 182 4.21 -29.22 -19.94
C GLN A 182 4.61 -27.76 -19.66
N ALA A 183 5.58 -27.24 -20.41
CA ALA A 183 5.92 -25.82 -20.35
C ALA A 183 4.81 -24.98 -21.00
N ALA A 184 4.42 -23.88 -20.35
CA ALA A 184 3.50 -22.90 -20.90
C ALA A 184 4.21 -22.04 -21.96
N THR A 185 3.58 -21.87 -23.12
CA THR A 185 4.10 -21.12 -24.26
C THR A 185 3.20 -19.97 -24.72
N ASP A 186 1.97 -19.87 -24.21
CA ASP A 186 1.00 -18.82 -24.56
C ASP A 186 0.01 -18.57 -23.40
N SER A 187 -0.94 -17.65 -23.57
CA SER A 187 -2.01 -17.35 -22.61
C SER A 187 -3.41 -17.86 -22.99
N THR A 188 -3.58 -18.52 -24.15
CA THR A 188 -4.89 -18.73 -24.79
C THR A 188 -5.57 -20.05 -24.42
N GLN A 189 -4.80 -21.08 -24.07
CA GLN A 189 -5.33 -22.44 -23.85
C GLN A 189 -5.63 -22.73 -22.36
N LYS A 190 -6.89 -22.55 -21.95
CA LYS A 190 -7.34 -22.64 -20.54
C LYS A 190 -7.21 -24.02 -19.89
N ASP A 191 -7.31 -25.09 -20.67
CA ASP A 191 -7.43 -26.45 -20.14
C ASP A 191 -6.16 -27.29 -20.28
N ASN A 192 -5.07 -26.70 -20.80
CA ASN A 192 -3.81 -27.40 -20.90
C ASN A 192 -3.17 -27.57 -19.52
N ALA A 193 -2.69 -28.78 -19.25
CA ALA A 193 -1.79 -29.06 -18.14
C ALA A 193 -0.41 -28.46 -18.41
N VAL A 194 -0.30 -27.13 -18.35
CA VAL A 194 0.95 -26.38 -18.56
C VAL A 194 1.29 -25.50 -17.38
N VAL A 195 2.57 -25.27 -17.14
CA VAL A 195 3.07 -24.41 -16.05
C VAL A 195 4.25 -23.56 -16.51
N PRO A 196 4.57 -22.48 -15.77
CA PRO A 196 5.74 -21.67 -16.07
C PRO A 196 7.03 -22.50 -16.02
N VAL A 197 7.81 -22.47 -17.11
CA VAL A 197 9.14 -23.08 -17.19
C VAL A 197 10.04 -22.12 -17.95
N HIS A 198 10.87 -21.38 -17.21
CA HIS A 198 11.78 -20.38 -17.77
C HIS A 198 13.01 -20.22 -16.85
N GLU A 199 14.17 -19.87 -17.41
CA GLU A 199 15.42 -19.77 -16.63
C GLU A 199 15.34 -18.69 -15.54
N ASN A 200 14.72 -17.55 -15.85
CA ASN A 200 14.54 -16.42 -14.94
C ASN A 200 13.24 -16.44 -14.10
N VAL A 201 12.61 -17.61 -13.98
CA VAL A 201 11.40 -17.79 -13.16
C VAL A 201 11.67 -18.91 -12.16
N VAL A 202 11.28 -18.68 -10.91
CA VAL A 202 11.47 -19.69 -9.87
C VAL A 202 10.68 -20.95 -10.18
N ARG A 203 11.36 -22.11 -10.11
CA ARG A 203 10.78 -23.42 -10.38
C ARG A 203 10.15 -24.03 -9.14
N ASN A 204 8.85 -24.33 -9.23
CA ASN A 204 8.13 -25.14 -8.26
C ASN A 204 8.19 -26.60 -8.73
N TYR A 205 8.85 -27.47 -7.95
CA TYR A 205 9.00 -28.89 -8.30
C TYR A 205 7.79 -29.73 -7.90
N ALA A 206 7.18 -29.39 -6.77
CA ALA A 206 5.96 -30.01 -6.30
C ALA A 206 5.11 -28.99 -5.54
N ASN A 207 3.81 -29.18 -5.58
CA ASN A 207 2.89 -28.41 -4.76
C ASN A 207 1.83 -29.32 -4.15
N ILE A 208 1.64 -29.19 -2.85
CA ILE A 208 0.74 -29.98 -2.04
C ILE A 208 -0.40 -29.05 -1.60
N GLU A 209 -1.60 -29.24 -2.16
CA GLU A 209 -2.80 -28.52 -1.74
C GLU A 209 -3.42 -29.20 -0.51
N LEU A 210 -3.81 -28.41 0.50
CA LEU A 210 -4.38 -28.90 1.76
C LEU A 210 -5.87 -28.58 1.81
N PHE A 211 -6.67 -29.60 2.16
CA PHE A 211 -8.13 -29.50 2.24
C PHE A 211 -8.62 -30.08 3.56
N HIS A 212 -9.84 -29.70 3.93
CA HIS A 212 -10.55 -30.41 4.98
C HIS A 212 -10.93 -31.82 4.50
N LYS A 213 -10.90 -32.83 5.39
CA LYS A 213 -11.24 -34.22 5.04
C LYS A 213 -12.67 -34.38 4.50
N GLU A 214 -13.61 -33.56 4.99
CA GLU A 214 -15.01 -33.55 4.52
C GLU A 214 -15.19 -32.78 3.19
N ASP A 215 -14.18 -32.06 2.71
CA ASP A 215 -14.21 -31.42 1.39
C ASP A 215 -13.90 -32.44 0.29
N LEU A 216 -14.82 -33.37 0.06
CA LEU A 216 -14.66 -34.49 -0.87
C LEU A 216 -14.29 -34.03 -2.30
N ASN A 217 -14.75 -32.85 -2.71
CA ASN A 217 -14.59 -32.31 -4.05
C ASN A 217 -13.39 -31.35 -4.20
N GLU A 218 -12.62 -31.11 -3.13
CA GLU A 218 -11.45 -30.22 -3.14
C GLU A 218 -11.80 -28.79 -3.59
N GLU A 219 -12.97 -28.31 -3.15
CA GLU A 219 -13.56 -27.03 -3.54
C GLU A 219 -12.89 -25.84 -2.84
N ASP A 220 -12.47 -25.99 -1.57
CA ASP A 220 -11.89 -24.93 -0.75
C ASP A 220 -10.49 -25.32 -0.22
N CYS A 221 -9.47 -24.92 -0.97
CA CYS A 221 -8.08 -25.10 -0.58
C CYS A 221 -7.73 -24.22 0.63
N LEU A 222 -7.37 -24.84 1.76
CA LEU A 222 -7.11 -24.17 3.03
C LEU A 222 -5.67 -23.64 3.13
N GLY A 223 -4.78 -24.14 2.30
CA GLY A 223 -3.38 -23.77 2.25
C GLY A 223 -2.60 -24.69 1.33
N TRP A 224 -1.32 -24.40 1.16
CA TRP A 224 -0.44 -25.27 0.39
C TRP A 224 0.96 -25.39 1.01
N MET A 225 1.69 -26.40 0.55
CA MET A 225 3.13 -26.51 0.72
C MET A 225 3.75 -26.63 -0.67
N THR A 226 4.67 -25.75 -1.02
CA THR A 226 5.35 -25.76 -2.32
C THR A 226 6.81 -26.09 -2.12
N VAL A 227 7.31 -27.11 -2.81
CA VAL A 227 8.73 -27.45 -2.90
C VAL A 227 9.33 -26.68 -4.07
N VAL A 228 10.27 -25.81 -3.76
CA VAL A 228 10.79 -24.78 -4.66
C VAL A 228 12.31 -24.92 -4.79
N GLU A 229 12.86 -24.56 -5.95
CA GLU A 229 14.30 -24.41 -6.10
C GLU A 229 14.88 -23.45 -5.04
N LYS A 230 15.90 -23.93 -4.33
CA LYS A 230 16.59 -23.13 -3.32
C LYS A 230 17.54 -22.16 -4.02
N CYS A 231 17.45 -20.89 -3.66
CA CYS A 231 18.33 -19.83 -4.15
C CYS A 231 19.32 -19.38 -3.08
N GLU A 232 20.37 -18.67 -3.48
CA GLU A 232 21.47 -18.27 -2.58
C GLU A 232 21.15 -16.99 -1.83
N SER A 233 20.57 -16.00 -2.52
CA SER A 233 20.22 -14.70 -1.95
C SER A 233 19.09 -14.03 -2.75
N HIS A 234 18.71 -12.82 -2.34
CA HIS A 234 17.78 -11.97 -3.08
C HIS A 234 18.44 -10.65 -3.48
N LEU A 235 18.05 -10.10 -4.63
CA LEU A 235 18.68 -8.94 -5.27
C LEU A 235 18.81 -7.74 -4.32
N GLN A 236 17.83 -7.52 -3.44
CA GLN A 236 17.90 -6.45 -2.46
C GLN A 236 19.13 -6.53 -1.54
N ALA A 237 19.46 -7.71 -1.00
CA ALA A 237 20.59 -7.85 -0.09
C ALA A 237 21.89 -7.56 -0.85
N THR A 238 22.03 -8.14 -2.04
CA THR A 238 23.22 -8.00 -2.88
C THR A 238 23.46 -6.56 -3.34
N LEU A 239 22.40 -5.83 -3.71
CA LEU A 239 22.54 -4.43 -4.14
C LEU A 239 22.85 -3.49 -2.97
N LYS A 240 22.41 -3.80 -1.75
CA LYS A 240 22.70 -2.99 -0.55
C LYS A 240 24.16 -3.01 -0.16
N TYR A 241 24.83 -4.15 -0.33
CA TYR A 241 26.26 -4.31 -0.04
C TYR A 241 27.15 -3.88 -1.22
N GLU A 242 26.56 -3.50 -2.35
CA GLU A 242 27.24 -3.05 -3.56
C GLU A 242 28.19 -4.08 -4.20
N ASP A 243 27.91 -5.38 -3.97
CA ASP A 243 28.78 -6.49 -4.37
C ASP A 243 28.73 -6.85 -5.88
N LEU A 244 27.91 -6.16 -6.67
CA LEU A 244 27.72 -6.48 -8.10
C LEU A 244 28.38 -5.48 -9.02
N THR A 245 29.18 -6.00 -9.96
CA THR A 245 29.73 -5.24 -11.09
C THR A 245 28.62 -4.75 -12.03
N LEU A 246 28.94 -3.75 -12.87
CA LEU A 246 28.00 -3.23 -13.85
C LEU A 246 27.55 -4.30 -14.86
N ASP A 247 28.47 -5.16 -15.33
CA ASP A 247 28.14 -6.19 -16.31
C ASP A 247 27.21 -7.25 -15.72
N MET A 248 27.43 -7.64 -14.47
CA MET A 248 26.49 -8.50 -13.74
C MET A 248 25.12 -7.82 -13.65
N ARG A 249 25.05 -6.55 -13.21
CA ARG A 249 23.79 -5.80 -13.13
C ARG A 249 23.05 -5.71 -14.47
N LYS A 250 23.76 -5.53 -15.60
CA LYS A 250 23.19 -5.57 -16.95
C LYS A 250 22.61 -6.95 -17.29
N ASN A 251 23.33 -8.02 -16.98
CA ASN A 251 22.87 -9.40 -17.22
C ASN A 251 21.63 -9.72 -16.39
N LEU A 252 21.63 -9.35 -15.10
CA LEU A 252 20.47 -9.49 -14.23
C LEU A 252 19.29 -8.69 -14.80
N ALA A 253 19.48 -7.44 -15.22
CA ALA A 253 18.40 -6.63 -15.79
C ALA A 253 17.76 -7.26 -17.03
N ARG A 254 18.57 -7.83 -17.94
CA ARG A 254 18.07 -8.58 -19.11
C ARG A 254 17.30 -9.84 -18.69
N GLY A 255 17.81 -10.59 -17.71
CA GLY A 255 17.13 -11.78 -17.18
C GLY A 255 15.79 -11.45 -16.50
N LEU A 256 15.73 -10.36 -15.72
CA LEU A 256 14.49 -9.83 -15.14
C LEU A 256 13.47 -9.49 -16.21
N MET A 257 13.88 -8.75 -17.24
CA MET A 257 13.01 -8.38 -18.35
C MET A 257 12.49 -9.63 -19.08
N SER A 258 13.37 -10.59 -19.35
CA SER A 258 13.03 -11.87 -19.97
C SER A 258 11.99 -12.65 -19.15
N GLY A 259 12.24 -12.85 -17.86
CA GLY A 259 11.33 -13.58 -16.96
C GLY A 259 9.97 -12.91 -16.78
N LEU A 260 9.94 -11.58 -16.60
CA LEU A 260 8.67 -10.84 -16.47
C LEU A 260 7.86 -10.83 -17.77
N ASN A 261 8.52 -10.65 -18.92
CA ASN A 261 7.87 -10.72 -20.23
C ASN A 261 7.32 -12.12 -20.50
N TYR A 262 8.07 -13.17 -20.15
CA TYR A 262 7.61 -14.55 -20.26
C TYR A 262 6.36 -14.78 -19.40
N LEU A 263 6.37 -14.38 -18.12
CA LEU A 263 5.21 -14.52 -17.24
C LEU A 263 3.97 -13.82 -17.80
N GLU A 264 4.13 -12.59 -18.28
CA GLU A 264 3.04 -11.83 -18.90
C GLU A 264 2.52 -12.51 -20.17
N HIS A 265 3.43 -13.01 -21.02
CA HIS A 265 3.09 -13.73 -22.25
C HIS A 265 2.25 -14.99 -22.00
N ILE A 266 2.56 -15.75 -20.94
CA ILE A 266 1.79 -16.94 -20.55
C ILE A 266 0.56 -16.62 -19.68
N GLY A 267 0.26 -15.34 -19.46
CA GLY A 267 -0.93 -14.88 -18.77
C GLY A 267 -0.84 -14.77 -17.26
N ILE A 268 0.35 -14.55 -16.70
CA ILE A 268 0.61 -14.25 -15.29
C ILE A 268 1.19 -12.84 -15.17
N LEU A 269 0.39 -11.91 -14.66
CA LEU A 269 0.85 -10.56 -14.33
C LEU A 269 1.36 -10.55 -12.89
N HIS A 270 2.68 -10.43 -12.72
CA HIS A 270 3.29 -10.29 -11.40
C HIS A 270 3.09 -8.88 -10.86
N LEU A 271 2.38 -8.75 -9.73
CA LEU A 271 1.97 -7.45 -9.17
C LEU A 271 2.72 -7.06 -7.90
N ASP A 272 3.64 -7.89 -7.41
CA ASP A 272 4.52 -7.52 -6.29
C ASP A 272 5.99 -7.52 -6.73
N ARG A 273 6.28 -6.70 -7.75
CA ARG A 273 7.62 -6.57 -8.35
C ARG A 273 8.51 -5.72 -7.43
N LYS A 274 9.32 -6.37 -6.61
CA LYS A 274 10.24 -5.73 -5.65
C LYS A 274 11.56 -6.50 -5.58
N LEU A 275 12.60 -5.83 -5.12
CA LEU A 275 13.96 -6.38 -5.08
C LEU A 275 14.10 -7.65 -4.22
N SER A 276 13.25 -7.84 -3.20
CA SER A 276 13.25 -9.06 -2.37
C SER A 276 12.53 -10.25 -3.01
N ASN A 277 11.76 -10.03 -4.09
CA ASN A 277 11.09 -11.08 -4.86
C ASN A 277 11.89 -11.49 -6.11
N PHE A 278 13.14 -11.04 -6.22
CA PHE A 278 14.06 -11.43 -7.26
C PHE A 278 15.24 -12.16 -6.63
N LEU A 279 15.28 -13.47 -6.80
CA LEU A 279 16.28 -14.34 -6.19
C LEU A 279 17.47 -14.53 -7.13
N LEU A 280 18.62 -14.85 -6.56
CA LEU A 280 19.86 -15.11 -7.28
C LEU A 280 20.29 -16.56 -7.10
N ILE A 281 20.67 -17.18 -8.20
CA ILE A 281 21.40 -18.46 -8.25
C ILE A 281 22.60 -18.23 -9.16
N ALA A 282 23.80 -18.16 -8.58
CA ALA A 282 24.97 -17.67 -9.28
C ALA A 282 24.64 -16.33 -9.99
N ASP A 283 24.95 -16.22 -11.29
CA ASP A 283 24.71 -15.01 -12.09
C ASP A 283 23.30 -14.94 -12.71
N THR A 284 22.40 -15.84 -12.33
CA THR A 284 21.02 -15.90 -12.86
C THR A 284 20.03 -15.32 -11.87
N ILE A 285 19.26 -14.33 -12.31
CA ILE A 285 18.12 -13.81 -11.56
C ILE A 285 16.85 -14.61 -11.83
N LYS A 286 16.03 -14.79 -10.78
CA LYS A 286 14.78 -15.53 -10.83
C LYS A 286 13.64 -14.78 -10.15
N VAL A 287 12.53 -14.61 -10.84
CA VAL A 287 11.30 -14.00 -10.28
C VAL A 287 10.61 -15.02 -9.39
N CYS A 288 10.29 -14.64 -8.14
CA CYS A 288 9.61 -15.49 -7.17
C CYS A 288 8.39 -14.80 -6.52
N ASP A 289 7.74 -15.51 -5.60
CA ASP A 289 6.59 -15.08 -4.80
C ASP A 289 5.32 -14.70 -5.58
N TYR A 290 4.58 -15.74 -5.96
CA TYR A 290 3.30 -15.59 -6.66
C TYR A 290 2.08 -15.32 -5.74
N GLY A 291 2.31 -14.80 -4.53
CA GLY A 291 1.23 -14.47 -3.60
C GLY A 291 0.33 -13.31 -4.06
N LEU A 292 0.86 -12.44 -4.92
CA LEU A 292 0.19 -11.28 -5.50
C LEU A 292 0.39 -11.24 -7.02
N VAL A 293 -0.35 -12.12 -7.71
CA VAL A 293 -0.40 -12.16 -9.18
C VAL A 293 -1.84 -11.99 -9.65
N GLN A 294 -1.99 -11.49 -10.87
CA GLN A 294 -3.21 -11.68 -11.64
C GLN A 294 -2.96 -12.79 -12.67
N ASP A 295 -3.69 -13.89 -12.54
CA ASP A 295 -3.82 -14.88 -13.60
C ASP A 295 -4.91 -14.40 -14.56
N ILE A 296 -4.54 -14.09 -15.79
CA ILE A 296 -5.50 -13.76 -16.87
C ILE A 296 -5.89 -15.00 -17.67
N SER A 297 -5.03 -16.02 -17.72
CA SER A 297 -5.23 -17.24 -18.50
C SER A 297 -6.44 -18.06 -18.01
N GLY A 298 -6.50 -18.37 -16.72
CA GLY A 298 -7.58 -19.14 -16.08
C GLY A 298 -7.24 -20.60 -15.91
N ARG A 299 -5.98 -20.93 -16.14
CA ARG A 299 -5.48 -22.28 -16.09
C ARG A 299 -5.49 -22.82 -14.68
N LYS A 300 -6.16 -23.95 -14.51
CA LYS A 300 -6.19 -24.68 -13.24
C LYS A 300 -4.77 -25.10 -12.81
N SER A 301 -3.93 -25.47 -13.75
CA SER A 301 -2.54 -25.92 -13.54
C SER A 301 -1.68 -24.89 -12.80
N TYR A 302 -1.87 -23.58 -13.05
CA TYR A 302 -1.15 -22.54 -12.33
C TYR A 302 -1.46 -22.56 -10.84
N SER A 303 -2.73 -22.81 -10.47
CA SER A 303 -3.11 -22.97 -9.07
C SER A 303 -2.68 -24.30 -8.47
N GLN A 304 -2.66 -25.37 -9.26
CA GLN A 304 -2.21 -26.68 -8.82
C GLN A 304 -0.71 -26.70 -8.51
N MET A 305 0.11 -25.93 -9.24
CA MET A 305 1.56 -25.88 -9.06
C MET A 305 2.08 -24.66 -8.29
N GLY A 306 1.22 -23.90 -7.60
CA GLY A 306 1.71 -22.83 -6.71
C GLY A 306 2.04 -21.48 -7.37
N TYR A 307 1.66 -21.28 -8.64
CA TYR A 307 1.94 -20.06 -9.41
C TYR A 307 0.80 -19.03 -9.41
N SER A 308 -0.38 -19.42 -8.95
CA SER A 308 -1.50 -18.51 -8.70
C SER A 308 -2.41 -19.12 -7.64
N ARG A 309 -3.21 -18.32 -6.94
CA ARG A 309 -4.21 -18.85 -6.00
C ARG A 309 -5.56 -18.99 -6.73
N LYS A 310 -6.39 -19.91 -6.24
CA LYS A 310 -7.78 -20.05 -6.71
C LYS A 310 -8.62 -18.85 -6.25
N GLY A 311 -9.68 -18.58 -7.02
CA GLY A 311 -10.68 -17.56 -6.69
C GLY A 311 -10.59 -16.31 -7.56
N SER A 312 -11.72 -15.63 -7.70
CA SER A 312 -11.87 -14.47 -8.59
C SER A 312 -10.99 -13.27 -8.18
N LYS A 313 -10.56 -13.23 -6.91
CA LYS A 313 -9.59 -12.24 -6.43
C LYS A 313 -8.31 -12.20 -7.27
N TYR A 314 -7.82 -13.34 -7.72
CA TYR A 314 -6.58 -13.48 -8.50
C TYR A 314 -6.80 -13.40 -10.01
N ARG A 315 -8.05 -13.23 -10.43
CA ARG A 315 -8.44 -13.11 -11.84
C ARG A 315 -8.59 -11.67 -12.29
N TYR A 316 -8.73 -10.75 -11.32
CA TYR A 316 -9.04 -9.36 -11.58
C TYR A 316 -8.16 -8.44 -10.73
N GLN A 317 -7.32 -7.64 -11.40
CA GLN A 317 -6.33 -6.77 -10.76
C GLN A 317 -6.91 -5.87 -9.65
N GLY A 318 -8.10 -5.30 -9.88
CA GLY A 318 -8.75 -4.41 -8.92
C GLY A 318 -9.18 -5.08 -7.62
N ALA A 319 -9.15 -6.41 -7.52
CA ALA A 319 -9.54 -7.16 -6.32
C ALA A 319 -8.34 -7.51 -5.40
N LEU A 320 -7.10 -7.39 -5.88
CA LEU A 320 -5.92 -7.77 -5.10
C LEU A 320 -5.61 -6.77 -3.98
N THR A 321 -5.76 -5.47 -4.26
CA THR A 321 -5.62 -4.33 -3.33
C THR A 321 -4.52 -4.54 -2.29
N ALA A 322 -3.30 -4.81 -2.75
CA ALA A 322 -2.13 -5.03 -1.91
C ALA A 322 -0.89 -4.53 -2.64
N GLY A 323 0.23 -4.35 -1.95
CA GLY A 323 1.49 -4.01 -2.62
C GLY A 323 2.58 -3.65 -1.62
N THR A 324 3.77 -3.38 -2.13
CA THR A 324 4.94 -3.01 -1.33
C THR A 324 5.21 -1.51 -1.43
N PRO A 325 5.37 -0.77 -0.31
CA PRO A 325 5.73 0.65 -0.34
C PRO A 325 6.94 0.92 -1.25
N GLY A 326 6.81 1.90 -2.16
CA GLY A 326 7.86 2.28 -3.10
C GLY A 326 7.96 1.40 -4.36
N PHE A 327 7.33 0.23 -4.37
CA PHE A 327 7.35 -0.70 -5.49
C PHE A 327 5.95 -1.04 -6.04
N ALA A 328 4.90 -0.65 -5.32
CA ALA A 328 3.52 -0.87 -5.73
C ALA A 328 3.09 0.07 -6.86
N ARG A 329 2.28 -0.46 -7.78
CA ARG A 329 1.64 0.33 -8.84
C ARG A 329 0.41 1.04 -8.31
N GLN A 330 0.18 2.29 -8.72
CA GLN A 330 -0.98 3.05 -8.25
C GLN A 330 -2.30 2.38 -8.65
N ILE A 331 -2.36 1.85 -9.88
CA ILE A 331 -3.50 1.10 -10.40
C ILE A 331 -3.86 -0.13 -9.56
N GLN A 332 -2.89 -0.76 -8.91
CA GLN A 332 -3.11 -1.93 -8.05
C GLN A 332 -3.68 -1.56 -6.67
N LEU A 333 -3.42 -0.35 -6.19
CA LEU A 333 -3.84 0.10 -4.87
C LEU A 333 -5.22 0.75 -4.88
N ILE A 334 -5.49 1.58 -5.89
CA ILE A 334 -6.70 2.41 -5.97
C ILE A 334 -7.41 2.35 -7.33
N GLY A 335 -6.97 1.49 -8.24
CA GLY A 335 -7.64 1.24 -9.53
C GLY A 335 -7.32 2.23 -10.65
N ASN A 336 -6.44 3.22 -10.44
CA ASN A 336 -6.05 4.20 -11.45
C ASN A 336 -4.66 4.80 -11.13
N GLY A 337 -3.88 5.24 -12.13
CA GLY A 337 -2.58 5.89 -11.94
C GLY A 337 -1.39 5.23 -12.67
N SER A 338 -0.15 5.63 -12.34
CA SER A 338 1.06 5.19 -13.08
C SER A 338 1.54 3.78 -12.71
N SER A 339 2.24 3.15 -13.65
CA SER A 339 2.95 1.88 -13.48
C SER A 339 4.46 2.15 -13.56
N ASP A 340 5.09 2.41 -12.41
CA ASP A 340 6.54 2.66 -12.38
C ASP A 340 7.26 1.42 -11.85
N ASP A 341 8.15 0.83 -12.65
CA ASP A 341 8.95 -0.34 -12.27
C ASP A 341 10.26 0.12 -11.59
N ASN A 342 10.11 0.73 -10.41
CA ASN A 342 11.19 1.44 -9.68
C ASN A 342 12.42 0.57 -9.36
N PHE A 343 12.30 -0.76 -9.38
CA PHE A 343 13.39 -1.67 -9.09
C PHE A 343 14.54 -1.59 -10.12
N TYR A 344 14.28 -1.17 -11.36
CA TYR A 344 15.34 -1.02 -12.37
C TYR A 344 16.36 0.06 -12.00
N TYR A 345 15.94 1.12 -11.32
CA TYR A 345 16.86 2.18 -10.88
C TYR A 345 17.89 1.68 -9.86
N PHE A 346 17.59 0.60 -9.13
CA PHE A 346 18.54 0.01 -8.18
C PHE A 346 19.60 -0.86 -8.85
N LEU A 347 19.35 -1.32 -10.09
CA LEU A 347 20.36 -2.05 -10.86
C LEU A 347 21.42 -1.10 -11.43
N PHE A 348 21.05 0.12 -11.82
CA PHE A 348 21.96 1.04 -12.54
C PHE A 348 22.49 2.20 -11.70
N CYS A 349 21.95 2.41 -10.51
CA CYS A 349 22.46 3.38 -9.55
C CYS A 349 23.01 2.66 -8.31
N ASP A 350 23.84 3.37 -7.55
CA ASP A 350 24.12 2.96 -6.17
C ASP A 350 22.85 3.08 -5.30
N TRP A 351 22.85 2.41 -4.16
CA TRP A 351 21.66 2.25 -3.32
C TRP A 351 21.07 3.60 -2.88
N MET A 352 21.92 4.52 -2.42
CA MET A 352 21.50 5.84 -1.93
C MET A 352 21.02 6.76 -3.06
N THR A 353 21.63 6.63 -4.23
CA THR A 353 21.31 7.39 -5.43
C THR A 353 19.94 6.98 -5.95
N SER A 354 19.59 5.70 -5.99
CA SER A 354 18.24 5.24 -6.39
C SER A 354 17.16 5.91 -5.53
N TRP A 355 17.30 5.89 -4.20
CA TRP A 355 16.36 6.55 -3.30
C TRP A 355 16.30 8.06 -3.51
N SER A 356 17.46 8.71 -3.67
CA SER A 356 17.54 10.16 -3.89
C SER A 356 16.84 10.58 -5.19
N LEU A 357 17.08 9.87 -6.30
CA LEU A 357 16.46 10.17 -7.59
C LEU A 357 14.93 9.99 -7.57
N LEU A 358 14.44 9.03 -6.77
CA LEU A 358 13.01 8.71 -6.65
C LEU A 358 12.23 9.63 -5.69
N TYR A 359 12.87 10.09 -4.60
CA TYR A 359 12.15 10.72 -3.48
C TYR A 359 12.73 12.03 -2.98
N LYS A 360 13.97 12.41 -3.31
CA LYS A 360 14.50 13.72 -2.93
C LYS A 360 13.91 14.80 -3.87
N PRO A 361 13.19 15.80 -3.36
CA PRO A 361 12.78 16.94 -4.16
C PRO A 361 14.01 17.71 -4.65
N ILE A 362 13.99 18.14 -5.91
CA ILE A 362 15.09 18.87 -6.52
C ILE A 362 14.60 20.13 -7.24
N ASP A 363 15.47 21.14 -7.28
CA ASP A 363 15.27 22.31 -8.13
C ASP A 363 15.91 22.14 -9.52
N GLU A 364 15.73 23.14 -10.38
CA GLU A 364 16.27 23.13 -11.75
C GLU A 364 17.81 23.15 -11.80
N ARG A 365 18.48 23.73 -10.78
CA ARG A 365 19.94 23.73 -10.71
C ARG A 365 20.46 22.34 -10.35
N GLU A 366 19.86 21.67 -9.37
CA GLU A 366 20.17 20.30 -9.00
C GLU A 366 19.87 19.34 -10.16
N ARG A 367 18.73 19.50 -10.85
CA ARG A 367 18.40 18.70 -12.05
C ARG A 367 19.50 18.76 -13.09
N LYS A 368 19.99 19.96 -13.46
CA LYS A 368 21.09 20.12 -14.41
C LYS A 368 22.40 19.46 -13.96
N LYS A 369 22.68 19.44 -12.64
CA LYS A 369 23.84 18.74 -12.09
C LYS A 369 23.69 17.22 -12.24
N ILE A 370 22.52 16.69 -11.92
CA ILE A 370 22.21 15.26 -12.06
C ILE A 370 22.26 14.85 -13.53
N ASP A 371 21.69 15.64 -14.45
CA ASP A 371 21.75 15.39 -15.89
C ASP A 371 23.18 15.28 -16.39
N LYS A 372 24.11 16.08 -15.86
CA LYS A 372 25.53 15.99 -16.19
C LYS A 372 26.13 14.65 -15.74
N VAL A 373 25.79 14.19 -14.52
CA VAL A 373 26.25 12.88 -14.01
C VAL A 373 25.72 11.74 -14.88
N ILE A 374 24.44 11.76 -15.21
CA ILE A 374 23.79 10.71 -16.02
C ILE A 374 24.37 10.67 -17.44
N LYS A 375 24.57 11.84 -18.07
CA LYS A 375 25.22 11.93 -19.39
C LYS A 375 26.66 11.42 -19.37
N ASN A 376 27.41 11.67 -18.30
CA ASN A 376 28.76 11.16 -18.15
C ASN A 376 28.79 9.61 -18.04
N CYS A 377 27.69 8.99 -17.60
CA CYS A 377 27.51 7.54 -17.58
C CYS A 377 27.00 7.00 -18.94
N ASN A 378 26.96 7.84 -20.00
CA ASN A 378 26.45 7.52 -21.34
C ASN A 378 24.95 7.15 -21.39
N VAL A 379 24.17 7.69 -20.45
CA VAL A 379 22.70 7.52 -20.40
C VAL A 379 22.02 8.79 -20.89
N GLN A 380 21.04 8.65 -21.79
CA GLN A 380 20.26 9.78 -22.32
C GLN A 380 18.95 9.96 -21.57
N ASP A 381 18.23 8.86 -21.33
CA ASP A 381 16.99 8.83 -20.57
C ASP A 381 17.01 7.65 -19.61
N LEU A 382 16.97 7.91 -18.31
CA LEU A 382 16.99 6.86 -17.29
C LEU A 382 15.69 6.03 -17.27
N ASN A 383 14.61 6.52 -17.88
CA ASN A 383 13.35 5.78 -17.98
C ASN A 383 13.36 4.77 -19.14
N ASP A 384 14.23 4.91 -20.13
CA ASP A 384 14.40 3.94 -21.21
C ASP A 384 15.35 2.83 -20.75
N THR A 385 14.79 1.81 -20.11
CA THR A 385 15.56 0.71 -19.51
C THR A 385 16.43 -0.01 -20.55
N SER A 386 15.96 -0.18 -21.79
CA SER A 386 16.73 -0.81 -22.86
C SER A 386 17.94 0.03 -23.24
N GLN A 387 17.73 1.34 -23.45
CA GLN A 387 18.82 2.29 -23.73
C GLN A 387 19.86 2.31 -22.60
N VAL A 388 19.40 2.29 -21.35
CA VAL A 388 20.28 2.26 -20.18
C VAL A 388 21.11 0.99 -20.16
N ILE A 389 20.50 -0.20 -20.29
CA ILE A 389 21.20 -1.49 -20.27
C ILE A 389 22.34 -1.51 -21.29
N ASP A 390 22.08 -1.05 -22.51
CA ASP A 390 23.06 -1.17 -23.59
C ASP A 390 24.17 -0.12 -23.50
N ASN A 391 23.85 1.11 -23.09
CA ASN A 391 24.78 2.24 -23.22
C ASN A 391 25.51 2.59 -21.93
N ILE A 392 24.97 2.27 -20.75
CA ILE A 392 25.57 2.70 -19.47
C ILE A 392 27.00 2.19 -19.34
N THR A 393 27.93 3.08 -18.96
CA THR A 393 29.36 2.76 -18.84
C THR A 393 29.82 2.58 -17.39
N THR A 394 29.11 3.18 -16.44
CA THR A 394 29.43 3.12 -15.00
C THR A 394 28.14 3.15 -14.17
N ILE A 395 28.17 2.58 -12.97
CA ILE A 395 27.07 2.73 -12.01
C ILE A 395 26.87 4.22 -11.70
N ILE A 396 25.62 4.69 -11.72
CA ILE A 396 25.29 6.09 -11.48
C ILE A 396 25.37 6.36 -9.97
N SER A 397 26.24 7.29 -9.60
CA SER A 397 26.46 7.71 -8.22
C SER A 397 26.41 9.22 -8.06
N LEU A 398 25.58 9.70 -7.15
CA LEU A 398 25.46 11.13 -6.84
C LEU A 398 26.36 11.50 -5.64
N PRO A 399 27.26 12.48 -5.77
CA PRO A 399 28.20 12.85 -4.70
C PRO A 399 27.53 13.51 -3.46
N HIS A 400 26.25 13.86 -3.55
CA HIS A 400 25.47 14.49 -2.49
C HIS A 400 24.11 13.81 -2.29
N SER A 401 24.09 12.48 -2.34
CA SER A 401 22.91 11.69 -1.98
C SER A 401 22.48 12.02 -0.54
N SER A 402 21.18 12.26 -0.34
CA SER A 402 20.68 12.69 0.96
C SER A 402 20.33 11.48 1.81
N THR A 403 20.99 11.33 2.95
CA THR A 403 20.61 10.32 3.95
C THR A 403 19.18 10.51 4.45
N ALA A 404 18.66 11.75 4.46
CA ALA A 404 17.29 12.05 4.88
C ALA A 404 16.21 11.46 3.96
N PHE A 405 16.56 11.14 2.71
CA PHE A 405 15.66 10.52 1.72
C PHE A 405 16.06 9.07 1.37
N CYS A 406 17.08 8.51 2.04
CA CYS A 406 17.39 7.09 1.94
C CYS A 406 16.38 6.30 2.78
N LEU A 407 15.36 5.73 2.12
CA LEU A 407 14.28 5.01 2.80
C LEU A 407 14.68 3.55 3.00
N ASP A 408 15.74 3.32 3.76
CA ASP A 408 16.28 1.98 4.02
C ASP A 408 15.73 1.37 5.33
N ASP A 409 14.41 1.18 5.38
CA ASP A 409 13.74 0.50 6.49
C ASP A 409 13.46 -0.97 6.09
N PRO A 410 13.90 -1.96 6.88
CA PRO A 410 13.63 -3.37 6.61
C PRO A 410 12.14 -3.69 6.39
N ASN A 411 11.25 -2.95 7.04
CA ASN A 411 9.81 -3.15 6.95
C ASN A 411 9.16 -2.48 5.73
N LEU A 412 9.84 -1.59 5.01
CA LEU A 412 9.35 -1.02 3.74
C LEU A 412 9.18 -2.07 2.64
N THR A 413 9.86 -3.21 2.78
CA THR A 413 9.90 -4.26 1.77
C THR A 413 8.82 -5.32 1.95
N LYS A 414 8.02 -5.23 3.02
CA LYS A 414 6.91 -6.12 3.29
C LYS A 414 5.67 -5.66 2.51
N SER A 415 5.04 -6.59 1.82
CA SER A 415 3.80 -6.34 1.08
C SER A 415 2.66 -6.19 2.07
N ASN A 416 1.84 -5.16 1.91
CA ASN A 416 0.70 -4.88 2.79
C ASN A 416 -0.61 -5.06 2.04
N GLN A 417 -1.57 -5.77 2.65
CA GLN A 417 -2.94 -5.83 2.14
C GLN A 417 -3.67 -4.54 2.54
N MET A 418 -4.19 -3.81 1.56
CA MET A 418 -4.91 -2.54 1.81
C MET A 418 -6.25 -2.78 2.51
N SER A 419 -6.84 -3.97 2.39
CA SER A 419 -8.00 -4.37 3.19
C SER A 419 -7.71 -4.29 4.69
N SER A 420 -6.49 -4.62 5.13
CA SER A 420 -6.06 -4.45 6.52
C SER A 420 -5.94 -2.98 6.92
N LEU A 421 -5.46 -2.12 6.02
CA LEU A 421 -5.45 -0.67 6.22
C LEU A 421 -6.90 -0.15 6.35
N LYS A 422 -7.79 -0.56 5.44
CA LYS A 422 -9.21 -0.20 5.46
C LYS A 422 -9.88 -0.59 6.76
N GLN A 423 -9.66 -1.81 7.24
CA GLN A 423 -10.17 -2.30 8.54
C GLN A 423 -9.68 -1.44 9.71
N LYS A 424 -8.39 -1.11 9.73
CA LYS A 424 -7.80 -0.23 10.75
C LYS A 424 -8.34 1.19 10.66
N MET A 425 -8.61 1.67 9.45
CA MET A 425 -9.14 3.01 9.16
C MET A 425 -10.65 3.13 9.44
N THR A 426 -11.45 2.07 9.27
CA THR A 426 -12.89 2.09 9.60
C THR A 426 -13.18 2.36 11.07
N LYS A 427 -12.22 2.11 11.98
CA LYS A 427 -12.28 2.57 13.37
C LYS A 427 -12.27 4.10 13.50
N PHE A 428 -11.81 4.82 12.47
CA PHE A 428 -11.74 6.28 12.41
C PHE A 428 -12.86 6.92 11.57
N VAL A 429 -13.58 6.18 10.73
CA VAL A 429 -14.52 6.74 9.72
C VAL A 429 -15.72 7.47 10.34
N ASN A 430 -16.00 7.30 11.63
CA ASN A 430 -17.03 8.07 12.36
C ASN A 430 -16.49 9.33 13.08
N ALA A 431 -15.23 9.72 12.83
CA ALA A 431 -14.67 10.94 13.39
C ALA A 431 -15.08 12.15 12.54
N ASP A 432 -16.23 12.72 12.88
CA ASP A 432 -16.52 14.12 12.57
C ASP A 432 -15.32 14.99 13.00
N LEU A 433 -14.98 16.02 12.23
CA LEU A 433 -13.79 16.86 12.47
C LEU A 433 -13.76 17.46 13.89
N GLN A 434 -14.91 17.52 14.55
CA GLN A 434 -15.06 17.96 15.95
C GLN A 434 -14.40 17.01 16.97
N ASN A 435 -14.21 15.73 16.63
CA ASN A 435 -13.60 14.71 17.50
C ASN A 435 -12.19 14.31 17.08
N LEU A 436 -11.57 15.06 16.16
CA LEU A 436 -10.22 14.78 15.66
C LEU A 436 -9.21 14.68 16.81
N THR A 437 -9.31 15.56 17.80
CA THR A 437 -8.49 15.49 19.01
C THR A 437 -8.76 14.20 19.79
N LYS A 438 -10.00 13.83 20.11
CA LYS A 438 -10.26 12.62 20.93
C LYS A 438 -9.75 11.31 20.31
N ASN A 439 -9.77 11.17 18.98
CA ASN A 439 -9.37 9.93 18.29
C ASN A 439 -7.94 9.94 17.70
N ILE A 440 -7.35 11.12 17.43
CA ILE A 440 -5.94 11.25 16.98
C ILE A 440 -4.96 11.36 18.15
N LEU A 441 -5.45 11.63 19.37
CA LEU A 441 -4.58 11.87 20.53
C LEU A 441 -3.81 10.65 21.06
N ASP A 442 -4.03 9.42 20.55
CA ASP A 442 -3.14 8.27 20.79
C ASP A 442 -2.39 7.78 19.52
N GLN A 443 -2.19 8.68 18.55
CA GLN A 443 -1.20 8.52 17.47
C GLN A 443 0.01 9.43 17.67
N LYS A 444 0.09 10.12 18.82
CA LYS A 444 1.27 10.88 19.19
C LYS A 444 2.44 9.88 19.18
N TRP A 445 3.40 10.11 18.29
CA TRP A 445 4.60 9.27 18.12
C TRP A 445 4.49 8.01 17.27
N SER A 446 3.43 7.85 16.46
CA SER A 446 3.40 6.79 15.46
C SER A 446 4.02 7.23 14.13
N ASN A 447 4.47 6.24 13.34
CA ASN A 447 4.96 6.41 11.95
C ASN A 447 3.96 7.12 11.04
N LEU A 448 2.65 7.08 11.35
CA LEU A 448 1.58 7.59 10.51
C LEU A 448 1.02 8.95 10.93
N SER A 449 1.38 9.45 12.12
CA SER A 449 0.90 10.75 12.61
C SER A 449 1.09 11.88 11.59
N VAL A 450 2.26 11.94 10.95
CA VAL A 450 2.58 12.94 9.92
C VAL A 450 1.79 12.70 8.61
N PRO A 451 1.83 11.51 7.97
CA PRO A 451 0.99 11.22 6.80
C PRO A 451 -0.52 11.44 6.99
N ILE A 452 -1.09 11.06 8.13
CA ILE A 452 -2.51 11.28 8.47
C ILE A 452 -2.80 12.78 8.50
N SER A 453 -1.96 13.56 9.18
CA SER A 453 -2.12 15.01 9.29
C SER A 453 -2.04 15.71 7.93
N ILE A 454 -1.10 15.29 7.09
CA ILE A 454 -0.95 15.83 5.73
C ILE A 454 -2.11 15.40 4.83
N THR A 455 -2.64 14.18 4.98
CA THR A 455 -3.86 13.74 4.28
C THR A 455 -5.04 14.64 4.63
N THR A 456 -5.25 14.93 5.91
CA THR A 456 -6.28 15.87 6.37
C THR A 456 -6.09 17.25 5.76
N LEU A 457 -4.85 17.76 5.76
CA LEU A 457 -4.52 19.07 5.19
C LEU A 457 -4.84 19.14 3.70
N ILE A 458 -4.45 18.11 2.94
CA ILE A 458 -4.70 18.03 1.50
C ILE A 458 -6.20 17.99 1.21
N ARG A 459 -6.97 17.16 1.92
CA ARG A 459 -8.43 17.10 1.74
C ARG A 459 -9.10 18.43 2.05
N PHE A 460 -8.67 19.08 3.14
CA PHE A 460 -9.16 20.40 3.49
C PHE A 460 -8.87 21.41 2.37
N ALA A 461 -7.63 21.46 1.89
CA ALA A 461 -7.24 22.41 0.85
C ALA A 461 -7.91 22.10 -0.51
N MET A 462 -8.14 20.83 -0.84
CA MET A 462 -8.95 20.44 -2.00
C MET A 462 -10.38 20.97 -1.92
N LYS A 463 -11.02 20.84 -0.76
CA LYS A 463 -12.39 21.32 -0.54
C LYS A 463 -12.47 22.85 -0.61
N ASN A 464 -11.58 23.55 0.08
CA ASN A 464 -11.71 24.99 0.30
C ASN A 464 -11.02 25.85 -0.77
N ASP A 465 -9.86 25.42 -1.27
CA ASP A 465 -9.10 26.22 -2.24
C ASP A 465 -9.42 25.83 -3.68
N LEU A 466 -9.78 24.56 -3.92
CA LEU A 466 -10.07 24.04 -5.26
C LEU A 466 -11.55 23.77 -5.50
N ALA A 467 -12.42 24.02 -4.51
CA ALA A 467 -13.84 23.69 -4.54
C ALA A 467 -14.11 22.22 -4.97
N PHE A 468 -13.23 21.31 -4.60
CA PHE A 468 -13.30 19.89 -4.97
C PHE A 468 -13.76 19.04 -3.78
N TYR A 469 -15.01 18.59 -3.82
CA TYR A 469 -15.67 17.92 -2.70
C TYR A 469 -15.37 16.42 -2.58
N GLY A 470 -14.62 15.83 -3.52
CA GLY A 470 -14.03 14.50 -3.37
C GLY A 470 -15.06 13.37 -3.13
N GLU A 471 -16.25 13.49 -3.71
CA GLU A 471 -17.36 12.54 -3.54
C GLU A 471 -17.13 11.19 -4.23
N ASN A 472 -16.10 11.10 -5.09
CA ASN A 472 -15.74 9.87 -5.78
C ASN A 472 -14.79 9.00 -4.93
N GLN A 473 -14.92 7.67 -5.09
CA GLN A 473 -14.12 6.63 -4.41
C GLN A 473 -12.59 6.82 -4.48
N PHE A 474 -12.10 7.61 -5.45
CA PHE A 474 -10.68 7.83 -5.69
C PHE A 474 -10.03 8.92 -4.82
N TYR A 475 -10.79 9.81 -4.17
CA TYR A 475 -10.23 10.91 -3.34
C TYR A 475 -10.69 10.84 -1.88
N THR A 476 -11.03 9.64 -1.43
CA THR A 476 -11.30 9.36 -0.03
C THR A 476 -10.03 9.57 0.81
N PHE A 477 -10.20 9.70 2.14
CA PHE A 477 -9.07 9.76 3.06
C PHE A 477 -8.13 8.58 2.88
N GLU A 478 -8.69 7.37 2.77
CA GLU A 478 -7.95 6.12 2.57
C GLU A 478 -7.15 6.15 1.27
N ALA A 479 -7.75 6.58 0.17
CA ALA A 479 -7.07 6.64 -1.12
C ALA A 479 -5.88 7.63 -1.09
N ILE A 480 -6.07 8.82 -0.54
CA ILE A 480 -5.00 9.83 -0.44
C ILE A 480 -3.90 9.37 0.52
N LEU A 481 -4.26 8.83 1.69
CA LEU A 481 -3.28 8.31 2.65
C LEU A 481 -2.46 7.16 2.04
N THR A 482 -3.13 6.23 1.34
CA THR A 482 -2.49 5.11 0.65
C THR A 482 -1.52 5.61 -0.41
N THR A 483 -1.94 6.54 -1.27
CA THR A 483 -1.04 7.15 -2.27
C THR A 483 0.15 7.84 -1.60
N LEU A 484 -0.06 8.57 -0.50
CA LEU A 484 1.02 9.25 0.22
C LEU A 484 2.07 8.26 0.75
N THR A 485 1.61 7.21 1.41
CA THR A 485 2.46 6.25 2.17
C THR A 485 2.99 5.10 1.33
N MET A 486 2.39 4.79 0.18
CA MET A 486 2.87 3.72 -0.71
C MET A 486 3.67 4.26 -1.88
N ILE A 487 3.40 5.50 -2.31
CA ILE A 487 3.89 6.01 -3.59
C ILE A 487 4.67 7.30 -3.41
N VAL A 488 4.06 8.36 -2.85
CA VAL A 488 4.68 9.69 -2.81
C VAL A 488 5.92 9.67 -1.93
N TYR A 489 5.78 9.12 -0.74
CA TYR A 489 6.86 9.00 0.24
C TYR A 489 6.69 7.68 1.00
N PRO A 490 7.21 6.57 0.45
CA PRO A 490 6.99 5.22 0.95
C PRO A 490 7.26 5.09 2.44
N ARG A 491 6.35 4.43 3.16
CA ARG A 491 6.44 4.17 4.60
C ARG A 491 6.09 2.73 4.89
N SER A 492 6.81 2.15 5.85
CA SER A 492 6.40 0.89 6.43
C SER A 492 5.03 1.05 7.08
N PHE A 493 4.13 0.12 6.78
CA PHE A 493 2.89 -0.06 7.52
C PHE A 493 3.03 -1.11 8.64
N ALA A 494 4.21 -1.73 8.79
CA ALA A 494 4.49 -2.54 9.97
C ALA A 494 4.48 -1.63 11.21
N GLY A 495 3.89 -2.11 12.30
CA GLY A 495 3.70 -1.27 13.49
C GLY A 495 2.63 -0.18 13.29
N LEU A 496 1.60 -0.44 12.47
CA LEU A 496 0.35 0.33 12.45
C LEU A 496 -0.37 0.15 13.79
N ASN A 497 0.22 0.74 14.83
CA ASN A 497 -0.15 0.58 16.20
C ASN A 497 -1.16 1.68 16.53
N LEU A 498 -2.42 1.28 16.70
CA LEU A 498 -3.48 2.20 17.08
C LEU A 498 -3.26 2.74 18.51
N ASN A 499 -2.44 2.04 19.30
CA ASN A 499 -1.89 2.43 20.60
C ASN A 499 -0.40 2.02 20.66
N PRO A 500 0.57 2.91 20.42
CA PRO A 500 1.99 2.53 20.48
C PRO A 500 2.29 1.88 21.83
N ASN A 501 2.71 0.61 21.81
CA ASN A 501 3.27 -0.02 23.00
C ASN A 501 4.56 0.74 23.33
N LYS A 502 4.81 1.06 24.61
CA LYS A 502 6.00 1.80 25.03
C LYS A 502 7.34 1.14 24.65
N GLU A 503 7.29 -0.13 24.23
CA GLU A 503 8.43 -0.98 23.88
C GLU A 503 8.73 -1.03 22.36
N GLU A 504 7.90 -0.42 21.51
CA GLU A 504 8.15 -0.37 20.06
C GLU A 504 9.22 0.70 19.77
N SER A 505 10.40 0.31 19.31
CA SER A 505 11.57 1.21 19.11
C SER A 505 11.84 1.58 17.65
N ASP A 506 11.27 0.84 16.71
CA ASP A 506 11.66 0.88 15.29
C ASP A 506 10.72 1.78 14.50
N PHE A 507 10.90 3.09 14.63
CA PHE A 507 10.12 4.09 13.90
C PHE A 507 10.93 4.73 12.78
N GLN A 508 10.31 4.84 11.61
CA GLN A 508 10.84 5.66 10.52
C GLN A 508 10.67 7.13 10.90
N ALA A 509 11.77 7.80 11.27
CA ALA A 509 11.75 9.19 11.68
C ALA A 509 11.14 10.08 10.59
N ASN A 510 10.11 10.85 10.96
CA ASN A 510 9.40 11.72 10.03
C ASN A 510 9.37 13.17 10.53
N THR A 511 9.67 14.09 9.63
CA THR A 511 9.33 15.50 9.83
C THR A 511 8.20 15.89 8.89
N ILE A 512 7.33 16.78 9.37
CA ILE A 512 6.26 17.35 8.56
C ILE A 512 6.86 18.05 7.33
N GLU A 513 7.98 18.74 7.52
CA GLU A 513 8.72 19.40 6.45
C GLU A 513 9.09 18.46 5.31
N THR A 514 9.73 17.32 5.59
CA THR A 514 10.19 16.40 4.54
C THR A 514 9.04 15.85 3.69
N LEU A 515 7.91 15.49 4.31
CA LEU A 515 6.74 15.02 3.56
C LEU A 515 6.07 16.16 2.78
N LEU A 516 5.95 17.37 3.33
CA LEU A 516 5.43 18.53 2.60
C LEU A 516 6.33 18.92 1.42
N GLU A 517 7.65 18.92 1.61
CA GLU A 517 8.64 19.13 0.54
C GLU A 517 8.44 18.11 -0.58
N ARG A 518 8.25 16.83 -0.25
CA ARG A 518 7.98 15.80 -1.25
C ARG A 518 6.62 15.94 -1.94
N VAL A 519 5.58 16.35 -1.20
CA VAL A 519 4.25 16.64 -1.76
C VAL A 519 4.33 17.80 -2.76
N CYS A 520 5.08 18.85 -2.45
CA CYS A 520 5.16 20.04 -3.28
C CYS A 520 6.18 19.94 -4.42
N GLY A 521 7.32 19.30 -4.18
CA GLY A 521 8.46 19.28 -5.09
C GLY A 521 8.48 18.06 -6.01
N LYS A 522 8.97 18.29 -7.23
CA LYS A 522 9.33 17.21 -8.15
C LYS A 522 10.66 16.60 -7.74
N THR A 523 10.83 15.33 -8.03
CA THR A 523 12.12 14.63 -7.89
C THR A 523 12.79 14.53 -9.25
N TYR A 524 13.89 13.79 -9.37
CA TYR A 524 14.49 13.55 -10.69
C TYR A 524 13.56 12.69 -11.55
N LEU A 525 13.09 11.57 -10.99
CA LEU A 525 12.35 10.52 -11.72
C LEU A 525 10.83 10.63 -11.58
N ARG A 526 10.32 11.45 -10.66
CA ARG A 526 8.90 11.48 -10.33
C ARG A 526 8.35 12.88 -10.20
N GLU A 527 7.09 13.02 -10.63
CA GLU A 527 6.27 14.22 -10.42
C GLU A 527 6.11 14.53 -8.92
N SER A 528 5.62 15.75 -8.65
CA SER A 528 5.32 16.15 -7.27
C SER A 528 4.26 15.25 -6.65
N GLY A 529 4.32 15.06 -5.33
CA GLY A 529 3.34 14.21 -4.65
C GLY A 529 1.91 14.69 -4.86
N TRP A 530 1.70 16.00 -4.95
CA TRP A 530 0.41 16.56 -5.35
C TRP A 530 -0.04 16.11 -6.73
N GLU A 531 0.82 16.20 -7.75
CA GLU A 531 0.43 15.80 -9.11
C GLU A 531 0.12 14.31 -9.19
N ILE A 532 0.80 13.47 -8.39
CA ILE A 532 0.49 12.05 -8.24
C ILE A 532 -0.90 11.86 -7.63
N ILE A 533 -1.22 12.55 -6.53
CA ILE A 533 -2.53 12.49 -5.87
C ILE A 533 -3.63 13.03 -6.79
N ARG A 534 -3.43 14.19 -7.40
CA ARG A 534 -4.39 14.87 -8.28
C ARG A 534 -4.75 14.04 -9.52
N LYS A 535 -3.85 13.19 -10.01
CA LYS A 535 -4.09 12.36 -11.20
C LYS A 535 -4.74 11.02 -10.88
N GLN A 536 -4.95 10.70 -9.60
CA GLN A 536 -5.32 9.37 -9.15
C GLN A 536 -6.77 8.94 -9.43
N GLY A 537 -7.64 9.86 -9.89
CA GLY A 537 -9.05 9.55 -10.15
C GLY A 537 -9.72 10.53 -11.10
N PHE A 538 -10.91 10.19 -11.59
CA PHE A 538 -11.76 11.09 -12.39
C PHE A 538 -13.05 11.45 -11.63
N PRO A 539 -13.53 12.70 -11.67
CA PRO A 539 -12.86 13.87 -12.23
C PRO A 539 -11.61 14.23 -11.41
N LYS A 540 -10.62 14.85 -12.07
CA LYS A 540 -9.36 15.27 -11.43
C LYS A 540 -9.54 16.67 -10.85
N PRO A 541 -8.99 17.00 -9.66
CA PRO A 541 -8.90 18.38 -9.23
C PRO A 541 -8.13 19.22 -10.27
N SER A 542 -8.48 20.50 -10.33
CA SER A 542 -7.85 21.47 -11.22
C SER A 542 -6.34 21.48 -11.05
N LYS A 543 -5.60 21.63 -12.16
CA LYS A 543 -4.14 21.75 -12.13
C LYS A 543 -3.77 22.96 -11.27
N SER A 544 -2.95 22.72 -10.27
CA SER A 544 -2.56 23.71 -9.29
C SER A 544 -1.16 23.44 -8.80
N LEU A 545 -0.47 24.51 -8.42
CA LEU A 545 0.86 24.43 -7.85
C LEU A 545 0.75 24.36 -6.32
N CYS A 546 1.26 23.27 -5.72
CA CYS A 546 1.33 23.12 -4.27
C CYS A 546 2.48 23.96 -3.73
N LYS A 547 2.20 24.81 -2.76
CA LYS A 547 3.21 25.45 -1.91
C LYS A 547 2.83 25.27 -0.46
N PHE A 548 3.83 25.12 0.39
CA PHE A 548 3.61 25.17 1.84
C PHE A 548 4.41 26.32 2.44
N GLU A 549 3.83 26.98 3.43
CA GLU A 549 4.48 28.04 4.20
C GLU A 549 4.66 27.59 5.65
N LYS A 550 5.77 28.04 6.26
CA LYS A 550 6.10 27.76 7.64
C LYS A 550 6.07 29.06 8.43
N SER A 551 5.25 29.10 9.49
CA SER A 551 5.14 30.25 10.38
C SER A 551 5.52 29.86 11.82
N TYR A 552 6.20 30.76 12.53
CA TYR A 552 6.55 30.60 13.93
C TYR A 552 5.57 31.37 14.81
N LEU A 553 5.00 30.71 15.82
CA LEU A 553 4.24 31.41 16.87
C LEU A 553 5.23 32.00 17.87
N THR A 554 5.47 33.31 17.79
CA THR A 554 6.16 34.05 18.86
C THR A 554 5.26 34.14 20.10
N LYS A 555 5.86 34.05 21.31
CA LYS A 555 5.21 34.34 22.61
C LYS A 555 4.38 35.63 22.43
N THR A 556 3.06 35.71 22.64
CA THR A 556 2.20 35.36 23.78
C THR A 556 0.75 35.38 23.26
N SER A 557 -0.10 34.47 23.73
CA SER A 557 -1.58 34.52 23.69
C SER A 557 -2.24 34.70 22.31
N CYS A 558 -2.90 33.67 21.79
CA CYS A 558 -4.19 33.83 21.11
C CYS A 558 -4.95 32.52 21.00
N PHE A 559 -6.22 32.58 21.38
CA PHE A 559 -7.23 31.56 21.26
C PHE A 559 -7.54 31.25 19.78
N LEU A 560 -7.89 29.99 19.51
CA LEU A 560 -8.55 29.60 18.26
C LEU A 560 -9.97 30.18 18.29
N VAL A 561 -10.27 31.19 17.48
CA VAL A 561 -11.66 31.61 17.24
C VAL A 561 -12.04 31.19 15.82
N LEU A 562 -12.89 30.17 15.73
CA LEU A 562 -13.64 29.84 14.52
C LEU A 562 -14.77 30.86 14.41
N TYR A 563 -14.68 31.80 13.47
CA TYR A 563 -15.86 32.57 13.06
C TYR A 563 -16.50 31.90 11.84
N PRO A 564 -17.79 31.54 11.89
CA PRO A 564 -18.60 31.41 10.71
C PRO A 564 -19.17 32.80 10.39
N SER A 565 -18.74 33.42 9.29
CA SER A 565 -19.43 34.61 8.78
C SER A 565 -19.72 34.49 7.29
N LEU A 566 -21.03 34.49 7.04
CA LEU A 566 -21.75 34.68 5.79
C LEU A 566 -21.21 35.88 4.99
N VAL A 567 -20.40 35.66 3.95
CA VAL A 567 -20.30 36.52 2.74
C VAL A 567 -19.80 35.65 1.57
N PRO A 568 -20.39 35.71 0.36
CA PRO A 568 -19.93 34.93 -0.77
C PRO A 568 -18.81 35.63 -1.56
N VAL A 569 -17.98 34.80 -2.22
CA VAL A 569 -17.05 35.13 -3.32
C VAL A 569 -15.62 35.59 -2.93
N CYS A 570 -14.66 34.72 -3.25
CA CYS A 570 -13.23 34.96 -3.49
C CYS A 570 -12.40 35.63 -2.38
N SER A 571 -12.09 34.87 -1.31
CA SER A 571 -10.87 35.09 -0.52
C SER A 571 -10.26 33.74 -0.11
N PRO A 572 -8.92 33.56 -0.12
CA PRO A 572 -8.31 32.31 0.32
C PRO A 572 -8.39 32.20 1.85
N THR A 573 -9.27 31.33 2.33
CA THR A 573 -9.42 30.98 3.74
C THR A 573 -8.23 30.11 4.17
N ASN A 574 -7.18 30.73 4.71
CA ASN A 574 -6.02 29.99 5.24
C ASN A 574 -6.42 29.20 6.49
N LEU A 575 -6.33 27.87 6.46
CA LEU A 575 -6.40 27.05 7.66
C LEU A 575 -5.01 26.90 8.29
N LEU A 576 -4.91 27.25 9.56
CA LEU A 576 -3.77 26.95 10.45
C LEU A 576 -3.98 25.56 11.05
N MET A 577 -3.03 24.62 10.84
CA MET A 577 -2.91 23.46 11.72
C MET A 577 -1.73 23.63 12.68
N ALA A 578 -2.04 23.57 13.98
CA ALA A 578 -1.07 23.61 15.07
C ALA A 578 -0.62 22.20 15.45
N PHE A 579 0.67 21.89 15.24
CA PHE A 579 1.30 20.73 15.86
C PHE A 579 2.20 21.18 17.02
N SER A 580 1.74 20.85 18.23
CA SER A 580 2.44 21.15 19.48
C SER A 580 3.65 20.24 19.67
N ARG A 581 4.82 20.81 19.41
CA ARG A 581 6.08 20.51 20.13
C ARG A 581 7.11 21.63 20.03
N ARG A 582 7.00 22.54 19.05
CA ARG A 582 7.92 23.68 18.86
C ARG A 582 7.29 24.99 18.38
N LYS A 583 5.99 25.25 18.63
CA LYS A 583 5.31 26.49 18.20
C LYS A 583 5.42 26.77 16.68
N ARG A 584 5.28 25.73 15.84
CA ARG A 584 5.37 25.83 14.37
C ARG A 584 3.99 25.59 13.75
N LEU A 585 3.65 26.40 12.76
CA LEU A 585 2.42 26.32 11.98
C LEU A 585 2.76 26.07 10.51
N TYR A 586 1.97 25.22 9.86
CA TYR A 586 2.09 24.94 8.43
C TYR A 586 0.73 25.17 7.75
N SER A 587 0.77 25.78 6.57
CA SER A 587 -0.38 25.89 5.66
C SER A 587 0.02 25.41 4.28
N ILE A 588 -0.89 24.72 3.58
CA ILE A 588 -0.77 24.44 2.15
C ILE A 588 -1.61 25.48 1.42
N LYS A 589 -1.07 26.02 0.33
CA LYS A 589 -1.78 26.90 -0.59
C LYS A 589 -1.68 26.34 -2.01
N TRP A 590 -2.79 26.41 -2.73
CA TRP A 590 -2.85 26.08 -4.15
C TRP A 590 -2.85 27.35 -4.99
N CYS A 591 -1.89 27.48 -5.90
CA CYS A 591 -1.98 28.48 -6.96
C CYS A 591 -2.57 27.83 -8.22
N LEU A 592 -3.78 28.22 -8.62
CA LEU A 592 -4.34 27.81 -9.91
C LEU A 592 -3.41 28.28 -11.04
N THR A 593 -2.98 27.37 -11.90
CA THR A 593 -2.23 27.76 -13.09
C THR A 593 -3.21 28.34 -14.11
N ALA A 594 -3.48 29.64 -14.04
CA ALA A 594 -4.30 30.33 -15.01
C ALA A 594 -3.66 30.27 -16.40
N SER A 595 -4.42 29.85 -17.42
CA SER A 595 -4.08 30.14 -18.81
C SER A 595 -4.01 31.65 -19.00
N ARG A 596 -3.04 32.11 -19.81
CA ARG A 596 -2.81 33.51 -20.19
C ARG A 596 -4.12 34.30 -20.32
N ASN A 597 -4.41 35.17 -19.36
CA ASN A 597 -5.22 36.36 -19.60
C ASN A 597 -4.83 37.48 -18.61
N GLN A 598 -4.71 38.69 -19.16
CA GLN A 598 -3.97 39.87 -18.69
C GLN A 598 -4.40 40.54 -17.37
N ASN A 599 -5.12 39.87 -16.46
CA ASN A 599 -5.63 40.50 -15.24
C ASN A 599 -4.67 40.50 -14.03
N HIS A 600 -3.47 39.93 -14.16
CA HIS A 600 -2.55 39.75 -13.03
C HIS A 600 -1.89 41.05 -12.52
N ARG A 601 -1.83 42.12 -13.34
CA ARG A 601 -1.23 43.41 -12.93
C ARG A 601 -2.13 44.26 -12.02
N LYS A 602 -3.45 44.04 -12.00
CA LYS A 602 -4.36 44.80 -11.10
C LYS A 602 -4.40 44.23 -9.67
N ALA A 603 -4.17 42.93 -9.49
CA ALA A 603 -4.19 42.28 -8.17
C ALA A 603 -2.98 42.62 -7.29
N ILE A 604 -1.80 42.84 -7.88
CA ILE A 604 -0.57 43.16 -7.13
C ILE A 604 -0.60 44.59 -6.58
N THR A 605 -1.25 45.52 -7.29
CA THR A 605 -1.40 46.91 -6.82
C THR A 605 -2.43 47.02 -5.69
N LEU A 606 -3.51 46.21 -5.72
CA LEU A 606 -4.48 46.17 -4.62
C LEU A 606 -3.89 45.60 -3.32
N PHE A 607 -2.97 44.64 -3.42
CA PHE A 607 -2.33 44.00 -2.26
C PHE A 607 -1.39 44.94 -1.48
N LYS A 608 -0.76 45.91 -2.16
CA LYS A 608 0.06 46.96 -1.52
C LYS A 608 -0.76 48.04 -0.82
N ILE A 609 -1.99 48.30 -1.29
CA ILE A 609 -2.87 49.32 -0.69
C ILE A 609 -3.57 48.77 0.57
N LEU A 610 -3.93 47.48 0.59
CA LEU A 610 -4.55 46.83 1.76
C LEU A 610 -3.58 46.56 2.92
N SER A 611 -2.29 46.39 2.64
CA SER A 611 -1.28 46.15 3.69
C SER A 611 -0.84 47.43 4.41
N LEU A 612 -1.03 48.61 3.81
CA LEU A 612 -0.78 49.90 4.47
C LEU A 612 -1.95 50.35 5.37
N ASN A 613 -3.19 49.96 5.06
CA ASN A 613 -4.36 50.33 5.88
C ASN A 613 -4.54 49.47 7.15
N MET A 614 -4.01 48.24 7.19
CA MET A 614 -4.04 47.39 8.40
C MET A 614 -3.00 47.79 9.46
N ALA A 615 -1.95 48.54 9.08
CA ALA A 615 -0.99 49.09 10.04
C ALA A 615 -1.56 50.30 10.82
N GLY A 616 -2.51 51.04 10.24
CA GLY A 616 -3.19 52.17 10.90
C GLY A 616 -4.23 51.74 11.94
N LEU A 617 -4.91 50.60 11.72
CA LEU A 617 -5.93 50.07 12.64
C LEU A 617 -5.34 49.42 13.91
N CYS A 618 -4.08 48.97 13.88
CA CYS A 618 -3.39 48.47 15.07
C CYS A 618 -2.87 49.56 16.01
N PHE A 619 -2.85 50.83 15.59
CA PHE A 619 -2.38 51.94 16.42
C PHE A 619 -3.50 52.56 17.29
N GLU A 620 -4.75 52.49 16.84
CA GLU A 620 -5.93 52.96 17.60
C GLU A 620 -6.34 51.99 18.74
N PHE A 621 -6.13 50.68 18.59
CA PHE A 621 -6.44 49.69 19.65
C PHE A 621 -5.50 49.75 20.87
N ARG A 622 -4.28 50.28 20.73
CA ARG A 622 -3.36 50.50 21.87
C ARG A 622 -3.81 51.64 22.80
N LYS A 623 -4.71 52.52 22.35
CA LYS A 623 -5.19 53.64 23.18
C LYS A 623 -6.35 53.24 24.10
N GLN A 624 -7.07 52.16 23.80
CA GLN A 624 -8.16 51.63 24.65
C GLN A 624 -7.73 50.52 25.62
N GLU A 625 -6.61 49.84 25.37
CA GLU A 625 -6.07 48.78 26.27
C GLU A 625 -5.52 49.32 27.61
N ASN A 626 -5.21 50.62 27.72
CA ASN A 626 -4.80 51.24 28.98
C ASN A 626 -5.97 51.59 29.94
N ILE A 627 -7.23 51.36 29.55
CA ILE A 627 -8.41 51.72 30.35
C ILE A 627 -9.11 50.49 30.99
N MET A 628 -8.72 49.25 30.63
CA MET A 628 -9.34 48.02 31.18
C MET A 628 -8.33 47.04 31.82
N GLN A 629 -7.37 47.53 32.61
CA GLN A 629 -6.55 46.70 33.51
C GLN A 629 -6.93 46.86 34.99
N THR A 630 -8.22 46.89 35.30
CA THR A 630 -8.72 46.81 36.68
C THR A 630 -10.03 46.02 36.75
N ASN A 631 -9.93 44.69 36.70
CA ASN A 631 -10.54 43.78 37.70
C ASN A 631 -10.53 42.32 37.21
N LYS A 632 -9.95 41.46 38.05
CA LYS A 632 -9.90 40.00 37.91
C LYS A 632 -11.18 39.38 38.44
N SER A 633 -11.90 38.58 37.64
CA SER A 633 -12.62 37.39 38.14
C SER A 633 -13.01 36.43 37.01
N CYS A 634 -12.97 35.15 37.32
CA CYS A 634 -13.32 34.01 36.49
C CYS A 634 -14.84 33.92 36.30
N LEU A 635 -15.35 33.71 35.08
CA LEU A 635 -16.73 33.29 34.85
C LEU A 635 -16.80 32.26 33.72
N ILE A 636 -17.25 31.05 34.06
CA ILE A 636 -17.68 30.02 33.11
C ILE A 636 -19.15 30.28 32.81
N MET A 637 -19.52 30.49 31.54
CA MET A 637 -20.93 30.50 31.11
C MET A 637 -21.15 29.56 29.93
N ARG A 638 -22.03 28.58 30.15
CA ARG A 638 -22.79 27.86 29.12
C ARG A 638 -23.86 28.81 28.55
N LEU A 639 -24.09 28.77 27.25
CA LEU A 639 -25.30 29.34 26.64
C LEU A 639 -25.83 28.37 25.58
N ASP A 640 -26.92 27.70 25.97
CA ASP A 640 -27.93 27.13 25.09
C ASP A 640 -28.99 28.20 24.76
N GLN A 641 -29.66 28.03 23.62
CA GLN A 641 -30.90 28.69 23.17
C GLN A 641 -30.84 30.17 22.76
N ALA A 642 -31.06 30.43 21.47
CA ALA A 642 -32.22 31.20 20.99
C ALA A 642 -32.26 31.19 19.45
N SER A 643 -33.24 30.46 18.93
CA SER A 643 -33.74 30.55 17.56
C SER A 643 -34.63 31.78 17.37
N SER A 644 -34.70 32.22 16.11
CA SER A 644 -35.83 32.93 15.44
C SER A 644 -35.66 34.42 15.10
N ASN A 645 -35.94 34.69 13.81
CA ASN A 645 -36.47 35.89 13.17
C ASN A 645 -35.55 37.11 12.97
N PHE A 646 -35.17 37.41 11.72
CA PHE A 646 -35.70 38.54 10.94
C PHE A 646 -35.14 38.57 9.50
N THR A 647 -35.97 39.05 8.58
CA THR A 647 -35.90 39.04 7.12
C THR A 647 -35.17 40.25 6.50
N GLU A 648 -34.82 40.08 5.22
CA GLU A 648 -34.25 41.02 4.22
C GLU A 648 -34.61 42.51 4.34
N THR A 649 -33.65 43.41 4.05
CA THR A 649 -33.70 44.35 2.91
C THR A 649 -32.44 45.22 2.75
N THR A 650 -32.27 45.70 1.52
CA THR A 650 -31.15 46.33 0.81
C THR A 650 -30.73 47.75 1.21
N ALA A 651 -29.42 48.00 1.09
CA ALA A 651 -28.73 49.17 0.51
C ALA A 651 -29.23 50.62 0.78
N SER A 652 -28.35 51.46 1.35
CA SER A 652 -27.69 52.58 0.62
C SER A 652 -26.82 53.46 1.54
N SER A 653 -25.76 53.97 0.92
CA SER A 653 -24.66 54.80 1.40
C SER A 653 -25.07 56.17 1.98
N CYS A 654 -24.27 56.71 2.91
CA CYS A 654 -23.90 58.13 2.94
C CYS A 654 -22.63 58.38 3.79
N ILE A 655 -21.68 59.08 3.16
CA ILE A 655 -20.39 59.58 3.68
C ILE A 655 -20.59 61.05 4.07
N TRP A 656 -19.97 61.50 5.16
CA TRP A 656 -19.38 62.83 5.43
C TRP A 656 -19.14 62.94 6.96
N LEU A 657 -18.17 63.62 7.56
CA LEU A 657 -16.92 64.31 7.24
C LEU A 657 -16.42 64.80 8.63
N MET A 658 -15.13 64.83 8.95
CA MET A 658 -14.58 66.00 9.66
C MET A 658 -13.05 66.04 9.65
N LYS A 659 -12.56 67.25 9.39
CA LYS A 659 -11.19 67.72 9.35
C LYS A 659 -10.91 68.46 10.66
N SER A 660 -9.78 68.13 11.29
CA SER A 660 -8.82 68.98 12.04
C SER A 660 -9.28 70.21 12.83
N SER A 661 -8.93 70.25 14.13
CA SER A 661 -8.05 71.25 14.79
C SER A 661 -7.93 70.88 16.28
N GLU A 662 -6.75 70.53 16.78
CA GLU A 662 -5.81 71.39 17.54
C GLU A 662 -5.85 71.13 19.07
N ILE A 663 -4.66 70.81 19.59
CA ILE A 663 -4.04 71.25 20.85
C ILE A 663 -4.82 71.11 22.17
N GLY A 664 -4.25 70.31 23.08
CA GLY A 664 -4.63 70.18 24.49
C GLY A 664 -4.10 68.88 25.08
#